data_AF-A0A8X7QRV2-F1
#
_entry.id   AF-A0A8X7QRV2-F1
#
_cell.length_a   1.000
_cell.length_b   1.000
_cell.length_c   1.000
_cell.angle_alpha   90.00
_cell.angle_beta   90.00
_cell.angle_gamma   90.00
#
_symmetry.space_group_name_H-M   'P 1'
#
loop_
_entity.id
_entity.type
_entity.pdbx_description
1 polymer ?
#
loop_
_entity_poly.entity_id
_entity_poly.type
_entity_poly.pdbx_seq_one_letter_code
_entity_poly.pdbx_strand_id
1 'polypeptide(L)'
;MNFPTRLAEKLPGILPVPSHSLLRKGAVISELRFFATANHSRRLRLGLQKNKVWSLQRAELSVVTNSCIVHPATEAYAQEAIEAIKSEKVIAVPTDTLYGFACDACSLEAVNRIYEIKGRKLTSPLAICVGDVSDIKRVATTNHLPHGLLDSLLPGPVTLVLQRGESSILEKSLNPGIDTIGVRVPDSEFIREVSRGSGSVLALTSANLSGDRSSVCVNDFENLWQHCAFVYDGGLLPSGRAGSTIVDLSKVGKYKIIRPGSYFLTRWGKNMATGVLPAPFSGVNISDSKLGFGKSMNIVRSLRSARRRVSVIRSSNQGSDLAELQPASEGSPLLVPRQKYCQSLHKTVRRKTCTVMVGDVALGSEHPIRIQTMTTSDTKDIAATVEEVMRIADKGADIVRITVQGKKEADACFEIKDKLVQLNYNIPLVADIHFAPSVALRVAECFDKIRVNPGNFADRRAQFETIEYTEDEYQKELQHIEQVFTPLVEKCKEYGRAMRIGTNHGSLSDRIMSYYGDSPRGMVESAFEFARICRKLDYHNFVFSMKASNPVIMVQAYRLLVAEMYVHGWDYPLHLGVTEAGEGEDGRMKSAIGIGTLLQDGLGDTIRVSLTEPPEEEIDPCKRLANLGTKAAELQQGVAPFEEKHRHYFDFQRRTGDLPVQKEGEEVDYRNVLHRDGSVLMTVSLDQLKAPELLYRSLATKLVVGMPFKDLATVDSILLRELPPIDDHVARLALKRLIDVSMGVIAPLSEQLTKPLPNAMVLVNLKELSGGAYKLLPEGTRLVVSVRGDEPYGELEVLKNIDATMILHDVPFNEDNVSRVHAARRLFEFLSENSVNFPVIHHINFPTGIHRDELVIHAGTYAGALLVDGLGDGVMLEAPDQDFEFLRNTSFNLLQGCRMRNTKTEYVSCPSCGRTLFDLQEISAEIREKTSHLPGVSIAIMGCIVNGPGEMADADFGYVGGSPGKIDLYVGKTVVKRGIAMSEATDALIGLIKEHDRWVDPPWLMSRFSVSANGKDG
;
A
#
# COMPACT_ATOMS: atom_id res chain seq x y z
N MET A 1 -39.58 -11.08 32.23
CA MET A 1 -40.92 -10.78 32.76
C MET A 1 -41.90 -10.83 31.60
N ASN A 2 -43.10 -11.39 31.83
CA ASN A 2 -44.06 -11.86 30.82
C ASN A 2 -45.12 -10.82 30.36
N PHE A 3 -45.71 -11.11 29.17
CA PHE A 3 -47.04 -10.74 28.63
C PHE A 3 -47.24 -9.34 27.96
N PRO A 4 -48.25 -9.14 27.06
CA PRO A 4 -48.67 -9.97 25.91
C PRO A 4 -49.23 -9.22 24.66
N THR A 5 -49.53 -10.02 23.64
CA THR A 5 -50.39 -9.79 22.45
C THR A 5 -51.89 -9.63 22.77
N ARG A 6 -52.62 -8.78 22.02
CA ARG A 6 -54.07 -8.94 21.69
C ARG A 6 -54.48 -8.23 20.38
N LEU A 7 -55.23 -8.98 19.56
CA LEU A 7 -55.94 -8.68 18.29
C LEU A 7 -57.08 -7.65 18.49
N ALA A 8 -57.34 -6.71 17.55
CA ALA A 8 -58.10 -6.75 16.28
C ALA A 8 -59.64 -6.66 16.41
N GLU A 9 -60.27 -5.72 15.67
CA GLU A 9 -61.53 -5.91 14.91
C GLU A 9 -62.02 -4.61 14.21
N LYS A 10 -62.31 -4.71 12.90
CA LYS A 10 -63.60 -4.32 12.28
C LYS A 10 -63.64 -4.71 10.78
N LEU A 11 -64.52 -5.68 10.47
CA LEU A 11 -65.06 -6.11 9.16
C LEU A 11 -66.36 -5.31 8.86
N PRO A 12 -67.12 -5.45 7.72
CA PRO A 12 -67.29 -6.59 6.78
C PRO A 12 -67.27 -6.18 5.27
N GLY A 13 -67.42 -6.99 4.21
CA GLY A 13 -67.66 -8.42 3.96
C GLY A 13 -68.16 -8.62 2.49
N ILE A 14 -68.00 -9.85 1.96
CA ILE A 14 -68.78 -10.50 0.86
C ILE A 14 -68.31 -10.34 -0.62
N LEU A 15 -67.64 -11.41 -1.12
CA LEU A 15 -67.76 -12.24 -2.37
C LEU A 15 -68.50 -11.71 -3.65
N PRO A 16 -68.35 -12.34 -4.85
CA PRO A 16 -67.40 -13.36 -5.34
C PRO A 16 -66.81 -13.10 -6.78
N VAL A 17 -65.93 -14.03 -7.22
CA VAL A 17 -65.39 -14.26 -8.58
C VAL A 17 -66.51 -14.52 -9.62
N PRO A 18 -66.27 -14.32 -10.94
CA PRO A 18 -66.08 -15.52 -11.79
C PRO A 18 -65.10 -15.39 -12.97
N SER A 19 -64.73 -16.57 -13.45
CA SER A 19 -63.89 -16.97 -14.59
C SER A 19 -64.63 -17.02 -15.94
N HIS A 20 -63.85 -17.07 -17.04
CA HIS A 20 -64.19 -17.49 -18.42
C HIS A 20 -65.13 -16.54 -19.21
N SER A 21 -65.06 -16.36 -20.53
CA SER A 21 -64.18 -16.77 -21.62
C SER A 21 -64.72 -16.14 -22.93
N LEU A 22 -63.81 -15.85 -23.88
CA LEU A 22 -63.95 -16.09 -25.33
C LEU A 22 -64.86 -15.20 -26.23
N LEU A 23 -64.30 -14.99 -27.44
CA LEU A 23 -64.88 -14.69 -28.77
C LEU A 23 -64.88 -13.21 -29.20
N ARG A 24 -63.93 -12.83 -30.09
CA ARG A 24 -64.04 -12.73 -31.59
C ARG A 24 -64.64 -11.38 -32.00
N LYS A 25 -64.22 -10.63 -33.03
CA LYS A 25 -63.45 -10.71 -34.29
C LYS A 25 -63.26 -9.22 -34.69
N GLY A 26 -62.32 -8.73 -35.50
CA GLY A 26 -61.29 -9.30 -36.35
C GLY A 26 -60.74 -8.24 -37.32
N ALA A 27 -59.57 -8.56 -37.90
CA ALA A 27 -58.95 -8.13 -39.17
C ALA A 27 -58.65 -6.63 -39.40
N VAL A 28 -57.49 -6.21 -39.93
CA VAL A 28 -56.81 -6.54 -41.22
C VAL A 28 -55.31 -6.18 -41.09
N ILE A 29 -54.33 -7.10 -41.27
CA ILE A 29 -53.42 -7.36 -42.43
C ILE A 29 -52.58 -6.11 -42.83
N SER A 30 -51.24 -6.08 -42.91
CA SER A 30 -50.23 -6.93 -43.62
C SER A 30 -48.82 -6.82 -42.94
N GLU A 31 -48.13 -7.92 -42.58
CA GLU A 31 -47.12 -8.73 -43.32
C GLU A 31 -45.69 -8.13 -43.36
N LEU A 32 -44.55 -8.86 -43.24
CA LEU A 32 -44.16 -10.29 -43.19
C LEU A 32 -42.67 -10.34 -42.73
N ARG A 33 -42.29 -11.04 -41.63
CA ARG A 33 -41.55 -12.34 -41.46
C ARG A 33 -40.10 -12.42 -42.00
N PHE A 34 -39.16 -13.26 -41.52
CA PHE A 34 -39.20 -14.65 -41.01
C PHE A 34 -37.91 -15.03 -40.25
N PHE A 35 -37.98 -15.94 -39.27
CA PHE A 35 -37.16 -17.18 -39.17
C PHE A 35 -37.82 -18.16 -38.19
N ALA A 36 -37.81 -19.45 -38.50
CA ALA A 36 -38.51 -20.52 -37.79
C ALA A 36 -37.64 -21.78 -37.63
N THR A 37 -37.65 -22.36 -36.41
CA THR A 37 -37.81 -23.80 -36.03
C THR A 37 -36.75 -24.84 -36.49
N ALA A 38 -36.45 -25.98 -35.83
CA ALA A 38 -37.07 -26.74 -34.74
C ALA A 38 -36.14 -27.86 -34.15
N ASN A 39 -36.45 -28.28 -32.92
CA ASN A 39 -36.56 -29.65 -32.32
C ASN A 39 -35.39 -30.66 -32.12
N HIS A 40 -35.08 -30.85 -30.81
CA HIS A 40 -35.15 -32.06 -29.95
C HIS A 40 -34.74 -33.49 -30.39
N SER A 41 -33.89 -34.15 -29.58
CA SER A 41 -34.12 -35.50 -28.99
C SER A 41 -33.18 -35.82 -27.79
N ARG A 42 -33.64 -36.67 -26.85
CA ARG A 42 -33.01 -37.11 -25.56
C ARG A 42 -32.37 -38.52 -25.66
N ARG A 43 -31.31 -38.82 -24.87
CA ARG A 43 -31.24 -39.83 -23.76
C ARG A 43 -29.82 -40.40 -23.46
N LEU A 44 -29.56 -40.49 -22.13
CA LEU A 44 -28.86 -41.50 -21.28
C LEU A 44 -27.35 -41.91 -21.41
N ARG A 45 -26.63 -41.61 -20.31
CA ARG A 45 -25.88 -42.46 -19.32
C ARG A 45 -24.89 -43.58 -19.75
N LEU A 46 -23.72 -43.57 -19.05
CA LEU A 46 -22.95 -44.66 -18.36
C LEU A 46 -21.52 -45.00 -18.85
N GLY A 47 -20.61 -45.16 -17.86
CA GLY A 47 -19.44 -46.08 -17.85
C GLY A 47 -18.06 -45.40 -17.91
N LEU A 48 -17.20 -45.41 -16.87
CA LEU A 48 -16.36 -46.46 -16.26
C LEU A 48 -14.91 -46.59 -16.83
N GLN A 49 -13.95 -46.31 -15.93
CA GLN A 49 -12.56 -46.77 -15.72
C GLN A 49 -11.84 -47.80 -16.65
N LYS A 50 -10.51 -47.56 -16.79
CA LYS A 50 -9.32 -48.47 -16.70
C LYS A 50 -8.41 -48.71 -17.93
N ASN A 51 -7.14 -48.30 -17.75
CA ASN A 51 -5.85 -48.99 -17.94
C ASN A 51 -5.31 -49.51 -19.31
N LYS A 52 -4.09 -49.02 -19.62
CA LYS A 52 -2.84 -49.71 -20.04
C LYS A 52 -2.65 -50.27 -21.48
N VAL A 53 -1.67 -49.66 -22.17
CA VAL A 53 -0.38 -50.22 -22.68
C VAL A 53 -0.33 -51.10 -23.96
N TRP A 54 0.31 -50.48 -24.98
CA TRP A 54 1.30 -50.96 -25.99
C TRP A 54 0.92 -51.58 -27.35
N SER A 55 1.52 -50.91 -28.36
CA SER A 55 2.28 -51.40 -29.52
C SER A 55 1.62 -51.60 -30.90
N LEU A 56 2.12 -50.79 -31.85
CA LEU A 56 2.53 -51.05 -33.26
C LEU A 56 1.56 -51.90 -34.14
N GLN A 57 1.14 -51.50 -35.34
CA GLN A 57 1.86 -50.81 -36.41
C GLN A 57 0.85 -50.37 -37.50
N ARG A 58 1.07 -49.15 -38.04
CA ARG A 58 0.67 -48.56 -39.34
C ARG A 58 -0.45 -49.20 -40.18
N ALA A 59 -1.45 -48.39 -40.53
CA ALA A 59 -1.69 -47.96 -41.91
C ALA A 59 -2.58 -46.70 -41.93
N GLU A 60 -2.22 -45.77 -42.81
CA GLU A 60 -2.59 -44.35 -42.83
C GLU A 60 -4.03 -44.06 -43.30
N LEU A 61 -4.66 -43.06 -42.68
CA LEU A 61 -5.40 -41.98 -43.35
C LEU A 61 -5.61 -40.84 -42.34
N SER A 62 -4.79 -39.80 -42.47
CA SER A 62 -4.58 -38.73 -41.50
C SER A 62 -5.65 -37.63 -41.56
N VAL A 63 -6.43 -37.49 -40.49
CA VAL A 63 -7.06 -36.23 -40.10
C VAL A 63 -6.08 -35.52 -39.17
N VAL A 64 -5.36 -34.53 -39.68
CA VAL A 64 -4.34 -33.78 -38.92
C VAL A 64 -5.03 -32.74 -38.05
N THR A 65 -5.15 -33.00 -36.76
CA THR A 65 -5.29 -31.95 -35.74
C THR A 65 -3.90 -31.41 -35.43
N ASN A 66 -3.60 -30.17 -35.81
CA ASN A 66 -2.32 -29.51 -35.52
C ASN A 66 -2.17 -29.27 -34.01
N SER A 67 -1.46 -30.17 -33.31
CA SER A 67 -0.89 -29.86 -31.99
C SER A 67 0.39 -29.05 -32.20
N CYS A 68 0.43 -27.80 -31.75
CA CYS A 68 1.67 -27.01 -31.70
C CYS A 68 2.66 -27.70 -30.74
N ILE A 69 3.95 -27.73 -31.11
CA ILE A 69 4.99 -28.39 -30.31
C ILE A 69 5.64 -27.34 -29.40
N VAL A 70 5.71 -27.65 -28.10
CA VAL A 70 6.37 -26.82 -27.09
C VAL A 70 7.77 -27.38 -26.81
N HIS A 71 8.80 -26.58 -27.03
CA HIS A 71 10.21 -26.93 -26.78
C HIS A 71 10.79 -26.08 -25.63
N PRO A 72 11.79 -26.57 -24.88
CA PRO A 72 12.49 -25.71 -23.93
C PRO A 72 13.32 -24.64 -24.69
N ALA A 73 13.32 -23.41 -24.18
CA ALA A 73 14.07 -22.28 -24.75
C ALA A 73 15.57 -22.38 -24.45
N THR A 74 16.24 -23.36 -25.07
CA THR A 74 17.67 -23.67 -24.91
C THR A 74 18.39 -23.63 -26.25
N GLU A 75 19.72 -23.43 -26.25
CA GLU A 75 20.57 -23.40 -27.46
C GLU A 75 20.33 -24.60 -28.40
N ALA A 76 20.04 -25.79 -27.85
CA ALA A 76 19.75 -27.01 -28.62
C ALA A 76 18.59 -26.86 -29.63
N TYR A 77 17.68 -25.92 -29.39
CA TYR A 77 16.52 -25.64 -30.25
C TYR A 77 16.61 -24.28 -30.98
N ALA A 78 17.68 -23.52 -30.80
CA ALA A 78 17.84 -22.22 -31.45
C ALA A 78 17.88 -22.33 -32.98
N GLN A 79 18.53 -23.37 -33.51
CA GLN A 79 18.62 -23.63 -34.95
C GLN A 79 17.25 -23.85 -35.60
N GLU A 80 16.34 -24.56 -34.92
CA GLU A 80 14.97 -24.78 -35.40
C GLU A 80 14.17 -23.48 -35.42
N ALA A 81 14.31 -22.64 -34.38
CA ALA A 81 13.72 -21.31 -34.35
C ALA A 81 14.24 -20.43 -35.49
N ILE A 82 15.56 -20.48 -35.78
CA ILE A 82 16.20 -19.75 -36.88
C ILE A 82 15.62 -20.17 -38.23
N GLU A 83 15.44 -21.46 -38.46
CA GLU A 83 14.86 -21.99 -39.71
C GLU A 83 13.39 -21.64 -39.85
N ALA A 84 12.63 -21.63 -38.75
CA ALA A 84 11.25 -21.18 -38.74
C ALA A 84 11.12 -19.70 -39.14
N ILE A 85 11.96 -18.83 -38.58
CA ILE A 85 12.02 -17.40 -38.94
C ILE A 85 12.39 -17.22 -40.42
N LYS A 86 13.43 -17.92 -40.91
CA LYS A 86 13.86 -17.87 -42.32
C LYS A 86 12.79 -18.38 -43.29
N SER A 87 11.91 -19.27 -42.81
CA SER A 87 10.73 -19.76 -43.54
C SER A 87 9.50 -18.87 -43.34
N GLU A 88 9.70 -17.63 -42.89
CA GLU A 88 8.68 -16.62 -42.63
C GLU A 88 7.63 -17.00 -41.58
N LYS A 89 7.87 -18.03 -40.74
CA LYS A 89 6.90 -18.47 -39.73
C LYS A 89 6.94 -17.59 -38.47
N VAL A 90 5.86 -17.64 -37.69
CA VAL A 90 5.77 -17.00 -36.37
C VAL A 90 6.14 -18.02 -35.30
N ILE A 91 6.99 -17.62 -34.35
CA ILE A 91 7.35 -18.40 -33.17
C ILE A 91 6.95 -17.64 -31.90
N ALA A 92 6.69 -18.37 -30.80
CA ALA A 92 6.53 -17.78 -29.48
C ALA A 92 7.80 -18.03 -28.64
N VAL A 93 8.37 -16.97 -28.06
CA VAL A 93 9.68 -17.03 -27.39
C VAL A 93 9.69 -16.24 -26.08
N PRO A 94 10.50 -16.64 -25.08
CA PRO A 94 10.67 -15.87 -23.85
C PRO A 94 11.62 -14.69 -24.07
N THR A 95 11.33 -13.57 -23.42
CA THR A 95 12.25 -12.42 -23.29
C THR A 95 12.56 -12.18 -21.82
N ASP A 96 13.44 -11.22 -21.53
CA ASP A 96 13.70 -10.70 -20.19
C ASP A 96 12.51 -9.96 -19.55
N THR A 97 11.34 -9.90 -20.21
CA THR A 97 10.14 -9.24 -19.67
C THR A 97 8.86 -10.07 -19.80
N LEU A 98 8.50 -10.48 -21.01
CA LEU A 98 7.25 -11.16 -21.34
C LEU A 98 7.53 -12.20 -22.43
N TYR A 99 6.65 -13.19 -22.56
CA TYR A 99 6.62 -13.98 -23.79
C TYR A 99 6.21 -13.11 -24.96
N GLY A 100 6.84 -13.32 -26.11
CA GLY A 100 6.58 -12.57 -27.33
C GLY A 100 6.37 -13.46 -28.55
N PHE A 101 5.54 -12.99 -29.48
CA PHE A 101 5.50 -13.49 -30.84
C PHE A 101 6.60 -12.81 -31.65
N ALA A 102 7.42 -13.61 -32.31
CA ALA A 102 8.52 -13.17 -33.14
C ALA A 102 8.40 -13.72 -34.57
N CYS A 103 8.70 -12.89 -35.55
CA CYS A 103 8.82 -13.27 -36.96
C CYS A 103 9.87 -12.40 -37.66
N ASP A 104 10.21 -12.70 -38.91
CA ASP A 104 11.07 -11.81 -39.69
C ASP A 104 10.39 -10.45 -39.92
N ALA A 105 11.04 -9.35 -39.48
CA ALA A 105 10.53 -7.99 -39.65
C ALA A 105 10.58 -7.49 -41.10
N CYS A 106 11.37 -8.16 -41.94
CA CYS A 106 11.51 -7.83 -43.36
C CYS A 106 10.49 -8.58 -44.25
N SER A 107 9.74 -9.54 -43.70
CA SER A 107 8.69 -10.25 -44.42
C SER A 107 7.31 -9.64 -44.13
N LEU A 108 6.69 -9.05 -45.15
CA LEU A 108 5.34 -8.49 -45.04
C LEU A 108 4.30 -9.56 -44.66
N GLU A 109 4.46 -10.77 -45.21
CA GLU A 109 3.55 -11.89 -44.93
C GLU A 109 3.68 -12.36 -43.47
N ALA A 110 4.89 -12.41 -42.93
CA ALA A 110 5.13 -12.79 -41.54
C ALA A 110 4.59 -11.73 -40.56
N VAL A 111 4.81 -10.45 -40.86
CA VAL A 111 4.31 -9.32 -40.04
C VAL A 111 2.78 -9.28 -40.04
N ASN A 112 2.12 -9.47 -41.17
CA ASN A 112 0.66 -9.52 -41.25
C ASN A 112 0.07 -10.67 -40.42
N ARG A 113 0.72 -11.84 -40.41
CA ARG A 113 0.33 -12.96 -39.54
C ARG A 113 0.37 -12.58 -38.05
N ILE A 114 1.37 -11.83 -37.59
CA ILE A 114 1.40 -11.33 -36.20
C ILE A 114 0.20 -10.41 -35.90
N TYR A 115 -0.20 -9.54 -36.83
CA TYR A 115 -1.38 -8.68 -36.64
C TYR A 115 -2.69 -9.49 -36.56
N GLU A 116 -2.83 -10.50 -37.43
CA GLU A 116 -3.98 -11.42 -37.44
C GLU A 116 -4.08 -12.21 -36.12
N ILE A 117 -2.97 -12.82 -35.68
CA ILE A 117 -2.91 -13.57 -34.43
C ILE A 117 -3.33 -12.73 -33.24
N LYS A 118 -2.95 -11.44 -33.21
CA LYS A 118 -3.27 -10.54 -32.09
C LYS A 118 -4.63 -9.85 -32.20
N GLY A 119 -5.33 -9.98 -33.33
CA GLY A 119 -6.54 -9.20 -33.60
C GLY A 119 -6.29 -7.68 -33.56
N ARG A 120 -5.10 -7.23 -34.02
CA ARG A 120 -4.66 -5.83 -33.89
C ARG A 120 -4.82 -5.07 -35.21
N LYS A 121 -5.19 -3.79 -35.14
CA LYS A 121 -5.23 -2.91 -36.33
C LYS A 121 -3.82 -2.76 -36.92
N LEU A 122 -3.70 -2.87 -38.26
CA LEU A 122 -2.44 -2.71 -39.01
C LEU A 122 -1.73 -1.36 -38.80
N THR A 123 -2.45 -0.35 -38.29
CA THR A 123 -1.91 0.97 -37.95
C THR A 123 -1.18 1.02 -36.60
N SER A 124 -1.19 -0.06 -35.83
CA SER A 124 -0.65 -0.07 -34.47
C SER A 124 0.82 -0.51 -34.46
N PRO A 125 1.78 0.31 -34.00
CA PRO A 125 3.19 0.03 -34.19
C PRO A 125 3.68 -1.26 -33.48
N LEU A 126 4.52 -2.02 -34.17
CA LEU A 126 5.31 -3.15 -33.66
C LEU A 126 6.74 -2.69 -33.35
N ALA A 127 7.31 -3.23 -32.28
CA ALA A 127 8.73 -3.09 -31.99
C ALA A 127 9.52 -4.15 -32.76
N ILE A 128 10.83 -3.95 -32.87
CA ILE A 128 11.77 -4.91 -33.41
C ILE A 128 12.79 -5.33 -32.37
N CYS A 129 13.34 -6.51 -32.58
CA CYS A 129 14.39 -7.13 -31.79
C CYS A 129 15.63 -7.33 -32.68
N VAL A 130 16.79 -6.91 -32.18
CA VAL A 130 18.10 -7.19 -32.78
C VAL A 130 18.97 -7.96 -31.79
N GLY A 131 19.90 -8.78 -32.30
CA GLY A 131 20.74 -9.64 -31.48
C GLY A 131 21.72 -8.89 -30.60
N ASP A 132 22.30 -7.80 -31.11
CA ASP A 132 23.31 -7.00 -30.41
C ASP A 132 23.10 -5.48 -30.59
N VAL A 133 23.56 -4.69 -29.62
CA VAL A 133 23.45 -3.21 -29.63
C VAL A 133 24.12 -2.62 -30.88
N SER A 134 25.19 -3.23 -31.36
CA SER A 134 25.89 -2.82 -32.59
C SER A 134 25.05 -2.92 -33.85
N ASP A 135 23.98 -3.73 -33.86
CA ASP A 135 23.08 -3.89 -35.01
C ASP A 135 22.01 -2.80 -35.12
N ILE A 136 21.79 -2.01 -34.06
CA ILE A 136 20.77 -0.94 -34.06
C ILE A 136 21.01 0.08 -35.18
N LYS A 137 22.29 0.35 -35.51
CA LYS A 137 22.68 1.27 -36.60
C LYS A 137 22.23 0.80 -37.99
N ARG A 138 21.84 -0.48 -38.15
CA ARG A 138 21.33 -1.05 -39.41
C ARG A 138 19.86 -0.66 -39.67
N VAL A 139 19.14 -0.22 -38.63
CA VAL A 139 17.69 0.02 -38.66
C VAL A 139 17.29 1.43 -38.21
N ALA A 140 18.09 2.07 -37.37
CA ALA A 140 17.78 3.37 -36.77
C ALA A 140 19.01 4.28 -36.71
N THR A 141 18.78 5.60 -36.72
CA THR A 141 19.83 6.59 -36.52
C THR A 141 20.17 6.73 -35.04
N THR A 142 21.47 6.75 -34.74
CA THR A 142 22.00 6.80 -33.35
C THR A 142 23.07 7.86 -33.14
N ASN A 143 23.48 8.57 -34.20
CA ASN A 143 24.59 9.54 -34.17
C ASN A 143 24.35 10.72 -33.22
N HIS A 144 23.09 11.04 -32.92
CA HIS A 144 22.70 12.11 -32.00
C HIS A 144 22.72 11.68 -30.53
N LEU A 145 22.95 10.40 -30.25
CA LEU A 145 22.95 9.86 -28.88
C LEU A 145 24.32 10.02 -28.24
N PRO A 146 24.39 10.33 -26.93
CA PRO A 146 25.65 10.33 -26.19
C PRO A 146 26.38 8.98 -26.26
N HIS A 147 27.71 9.03 -26.28
CA HIS A 147 28.54 7.84 -26.27
C HIS A 147 28.27 6.97 -25.02
N GLY A 148 28.07 5.67 -25.21
CA GLY A 148 27.78 4.70 -24.14
C GLY A 148 26.33 4.68 -23.65
N LEU A 149 25.43 5.53 -24.17
CA LEU A 149 24.02 5.54 -23.73
C LEU A 149 23.31 4.23 -24.08
N LEU A 150 23.47 3.74 -25.32
CA LEU A 150 22.83 2.50 -25.77
C LEU A 150 23.31 1.30 -24.95
N ASP A 151 24.61 1.19 -24.72
CA ASP A 151 25.22 0.11 -23.92
C ASP A 151 24.81 0.16 -22.44
N SER A 152 24.40 1.34 -21.94
CA SER A 152 23.88 1.47 -20.56
C SER A 152 22.42 1.04 -20.39
N LEU A 153 21.67 0.94 -21.50
CA LEU A 153 20.24 0.64 -21.54
C LEU A 153 19.94 -0.75 -22.12
N LEU A 154 20.83 -1.29 -22.94
CA LEU A 154 20.66 -2.52 -23.71
C LEU A 154 21.94 -3.38 -23.64
N PRO A 155 21.85 -4.72 -23.59
CA PRO A 155 20.63 -5.53 -23.47
C PRO A 155 19.85 -5.27 -22.18
N GLY A 156 18.52 -5.40 -22.23
CA GLY A 156 17.69 -5.20 -21.03
C GLY A 156 16.23 -4.88 -21.28
N PRO A 157 15.47 -4.58 -20.19
CA PRO A 157 14.01 -4.46 -20.21
C PRO A 157 13.51 -3.10 -20.75
N VAL A 158 14.19 -2.57 -21.78
CA VAL A 158 13.91 -1.27 -22.40
C VAL A 158 13.66 -1.44 -23.90
N THR A 159 12.73 -0.67 -24.44
CA THR A 159 12.48 -0.50 -25.87
C THR A 159 12.72 0.96 -26.24
N LEU A 160 13.67 1.21 -27.13
CA LEU A 160 14.09 2.56 -27.53
C LEU A 160 13.38 2.95 -28.82
N VAL A 161 12.57 4.01 -28.79
CA VAL A 161 11.98 4.59 -30.00
C VAL A 161 12.99 5.56 -30.60
N LEU A 162 13.46 5.23 -31.81
CA LEU A 162 14.48 5.94 -32.57
C LEU A 162 13.96 6.33 -33.95
N GLN A 163 14.59 7.33 -34.57
CA GLN A 163 14.30 7.68 -35.96
C GLN A 163 14.81 6.56 -36.88
N ARG A 164 14.01 6.16 -37.86
CA ARG A 164 14.43 5.16 -38.85
C ARG A 164 15.63 5.67 -39.65
N GLY A 165 16.58 4.79 -39.94
CA GLY A 165 17.68 5.11 -40.83
C GLY A 165 17.22 5.27 -42.27
N GLU A 166 17.74 6.25 -43.01
CA GLU A 166 17.44 6.43 -44.44
C GLU A 166 17.84 5.21 -45.30
N SER A 167 18.83 4.44 -44.83
CA SER A 167 19.29 3.18 -45.43
C SER A 167 18.84 1.94 -44.64
N SER A 168 17.75 2.05 -43.87
CA SER A 168 17.23 0.95 -43.03
C SER A 168 16.84 -0.25 -43.89
N ILE A 169 17.23 -1.45 -43.45
CA ILE A 169 16.86 -2.73 -44.06
C ILE A 169 15.38 -3.10 -43.84
N LEU A 170 14.68 -2.39 -42.95
CA LEU A 170 13.27 -2.62 -42.66
C LEU A 170 12.38 -2.19 -43.82
N GLU A 171 11.42 -3.04 -44.17
CA GLU A 171 10.36 -2.71 -45.11
C GLU A 171 9.58 -1.45 -44.70
N LYS A 172 9.25 -0.59 -45.68
CA LYS A 172 8.45 0.63 -45.45
C LYS A 172 7.02 0.33 -44.97
N SER A 173 6.56 -0.91 -45.16
CA SER A 173 5.27 -1.41 -44.72
C SER A 173 5.23 -1.77 -43.24
N LEU A 174 6.37 -1.97 -42.57
CA LEU A 174 6.43 -2.16 -41.12
C LEU A 174 6.13 -0.82 -40.43
N ASN A 175 5.02 -0.72 -39.70
CA ASN A 175 4.48 0.50 -39.08
C ASN A 175 4.24 1.64 -40.10
N PRO A 176 3.24 1.50 -40.99
CA PRO A 176 3.00 2.47 -42.06
C PRO A 176 2.62 3.84 -41.49
N GLY A 177 3.25 4.90 -42.02
CA GLY A 177 2.97 6.29 -41.63
C GLY A 177 3.68 6.78 -40.36
N ILE A 178 4.66 6.04 -39.84
CA ILE A 178 5.44 6.42 -38.65
C ILE A 178 6.94 6.35 -38.98
N ASP A 179 7.62 7.50 -38.87
CA ASP A 179 9.06 7.62 -39.19
C ASP A 179 9.98 7.10 -38.07
N THR A 180 9.41 6.66 -36.95
CA THR A 180 10.15 6.07 -35.83
C THR A 180 9.98 4.55 -35.78
N ILE A 181 10.91 3.89 -35.08
CA ILE A 181 10.89 2.46 -34.83
C ILE A 181 11.29 2.17 -33.37
N GLY A 182 10.54 1.31 -32.70
CA GLY A 182 10.89 0.80 -31.38
C GLY A 182 11.90 -0.34 -31.52
N VAL A 183 13.12 -0.16 -31.01
CA VAL A 183 14.21 -1.13 -31.08
C VAL A 183 14.50 -1.71 -29.70
N ARG A 184 14.70 -3.03 -29.64
CA ARG A 184 14.99 -3.76 -28.42
C ARG A 184 16.15 -4.73 -28.62
N VAL A 185 16.97 -4.88 -27.58
CA VAL A 185 17.91 -6.01 -27.41
C VAL A 185 17.53 -6.67 -26.07
N PRO A 186 16.70 -7.73 -26.09
CA PRO A 186 16.28 -8.42 -24.87
C PRO A 186 17.47 -9.04 -24.14
N ASP A 187 17.47 -9.02 -22.81
CA ASP A 187 18.45 -9.77 -21.99
C ASP A 187 18.05 -11.25 -21.87
N SER A 188 17.87 -11.91 -23.02
CA SER A 188 17.53 -13.32 -23.15
C SER A 188 18.38 -13.90 -24.26
N GLU A 189 19.29 -14.81 -23.92
CA GLU A 189 20.28 -15.30 -24.87
C GLU A 189 19.62 -16.07 -26.03
N PHE A 190 18.54 -16.82 -25.74
CA PHE A 190 17.82 -17.59 -26.75
C PHE A 190 17.30 -16.72 -27.91
N ILE A 191 16.57 -15.62 -27.63
CA ILE A 191 16.05 -14.76 -28.70
C ILE A 191 17.16 -13.95 -29.40
N ARG A 192 18.25 -13.62 -28.69
CA ARG A 192 19.41 -12.97 -29.29
C ARG A 192 20.12 -13.90 -30.27
N GLU A 193 20.31 -15.16 -29.90
CA GLU A 193 20.86 -16.20 -30.78
C GLU A 193 19.99 -16.40 -32.02
N VAL A 194 18.67 -16.49 -31.86
CA VAL A 194 17.74 -16.58 -32.99
C VAL A 194 17.86 -15.36 -33.92
N SER A 195 17.93 -14.15 -33.37
CA SER A 195 18.12 -12.94 -34.17
C SER A 195 19.47 -12.97 -34.92
N ARG A 196 20.58 -13.29 -34.25
CA ARG A 196 21.91 -13.40 -34.88
C ARG A 196 21.93 -14.45 -36.00
N GLY A 197 21.45 -15.66 -35.72
CA GLY A 197 21.47 -16.78 -36.65
C GLY A 197 20.49 -16.65 -37.81
N SER A 198 19.40 -15.89 -37.63
CA SER A 198 18.48 -15.54 -38.73
C SER A 198 19.14 -14.63 -39.76
N GLY A 199 20.11 -13.81 -39.36
CA GLY A 199 20.71 -12.76 -40.19
C GLY A 199 19.78 -11.56 -40.46
N SER A 200 18.55 -11.61 -39.93
CA SER A 200 17.51 -10.59 -40.07
C SER A 200 17.17 -9.93 -38.72
N VAL A 201 16.28 -8.95 -38.77
CA VAL A 201 15.72 -8.25 -37.62
C VAL A 201 14.36 -8.86 -37.34
N LEU A 202 14.03 -9.11 -36.07
CA LEU A 202 12.77 -9.78 -35.72
C LEU A 202 11.71 -8.74 -35.35
N ALA A 203 10.49 -8.85 -35.88
CA ALA A 203 9.36 -8.12 -35.34
C ALA A 203 8.96 -8.80 -34.03
N LEU A 204 8.77 -8.02 -32.95
CA LEU A 204 8.54 -8.55 -31.62
C LEU A 204 7.39 -7.81 -30.92
N THR A 205 6.46 -8.59 -30.40
CA THR A 205 5.32 -8.09 -29.61
C THR A 205 4.90 -9.14 -28.59
N SER A 206 4.18 -8.75 -27.55
CA SER A 206 3.78 -9.67 -26.48
C SER A 206 2.88 -10.81 -26.99
N ALA A 207 3.01 -12.00 -26.42
CA ALA A 207 2.28 -13.21 -26.81
C ALA A 207 0.89 -13.26 -26.17
N ASN A 208 0.02 -12.30 -26.49
CA ASN A 208 -1.38 -12.22 -26.04
C ASN A 208 -2.25 -11.47 -27.06
N LEU A 209 -3.58 -11.64 -27.01
CA LEU A 209 -4.49 -10.83 -27.84
C LEU A 209 -4.42 -9.35 -27.45
N SER A 210 -4.71 -8.46 -28.40
CA SER A 210 -4.66 -7.01 -28.15
C SER A 210 -5.70 -6.60 -27.11
N GLY A 211 -5.24 -6.07 -25.97
CA GLY A 211 -6.10 -5.65 -24.84
C GLY A 211 -6.07 -6.63 -23.66
N ASP A 212 -5.62 -7.87 -23.88
CA ASP A 212 -5.55 -8.90 -22.84
C ASP A 212 -4.32 -8.75 -21.94
N ARG A 213 -4.34 -9.52 -20.85
CA ARG A 213 -3.25 -9.62 -19.88
C ARG A 213 -1.96 -10.11 -20.55
N SER A 214 -0.84 -9.48 -20.21
CA SER A 214 0.48 -9.82 -20.76
C SER A 214 0.98 -11.18 -20.24
N SER A 215 1.60 -11.97 -21.12
CA SER A 215 2.02 -13.36 -20.86
C SER A 215 3.40 -13.49 -20.23
N VAL A 216 3.48 -14.22 -19.12
CA VAL A 216 4.72 -14.49 -18.35
C VAL A 216 5.04 -15.98 -18.23
N CYS A 217 4.14 -16.86 -18.67
CA CYS A 217 4.39 -18.29 -18.87
C CYS A 217 3.66 -18.77 -20.13
N VAL A 218 4.05 -19.93 -20.68
CA VAL A 218 3.45 -20.46 -21.92
C VAL A 218 1.95 -20.76 -21.80
N ASN A 219 1.49 -21.12 -20.60
CA ASN A 219 0.08 -21.40 -20.31
C ASN A 219 -0.82 -20.15 -20.41
N ASP A 220 -0.26 -18.94 -20.30
CA ASP A 220 -1.04 -17.70 -20.42
C ASP A 220 -1.63 -17.50 -21.82
N PHE A 221 -1.10 -18.18 -22.84
CA PHE A 221 -1.49 -18.01 -24.25
C PHE A 221 -1.65 -19.34 -24.99
N GLU A 222 -2.01 -20.41 -24.27
CA GLU A 222 -2.24 -21.76 -24.83
C GLU A 222 -3.24 -21.76 -25.99
N ASN A 223 -4.27 -20.93 -25.90
CA ASN A 223 -5.27 -20.72 -26.93
C ASN A 223 -4.72 -20.16 -28.25
N LEU A 224 -3.49 -19.61 -28.25
CA LEU A 224 -2.84 -19.02 -29.43
C LEU A 224 -1.74 -19.92 -30.03
N TRP A 225 -1.41 -21.04 -29.38
CA TRP A 225 -0.31 -21.92 -29.82
C TRP A 225 -0.51 -22.45 -31.24
N GLN A 226 -1.74 -22.75 -31.64
CA GLN A 226 -2.08 -23.24 -32.99
C GLN A 226 -1.66 -22.30 -34.13
N HIS A 227 -1.39 -21.03 -33.83
CA HIS A 227 -0.93 -20.03 -34.80
C HIS A 227 0.60 -19.88 -34.86
N CYS A 228 1.32 -20.56 -33.96
CA CYS A 228 2.77 -20.56 -33.91
C CYS A 228 3.32 -21.84 -34.54
N ALA A 229 4.43 -21.74 -35.27
CA ALA A 229 5.15 -22.91 -35.72
C ALA A 229 5.73 -23.70 -34.54
N PHE A 230 6.28 -22.97 -33.56
CA PHE A 230 6.85 -23.50 -32.34
C PHE A 230 6.61 -22.55 -31.17
N VAL A 231 6.46 -23.10 -29.98
CA VAL A 231 6.45 -22.36 -28.71
C VAL A 231 7.68 -22.78 -27.91
N TYR A 232 8.52 -21.82 -27.55
CA TYR A 232 9.70 -22.06 -26.74
C TYR A 232 9.43 -21.64 -25.30
N ASP A 233 9.49 -22.58 -24.36
CA ASP A 233 9.21 -22.40 -22.95
C ASP A 233 10.50 -22.11 -22.17
N GLY A 234 10.58 -20.90 -21.60
CA GLY A 234 11.61 -20.47 -20.65
C GLY A 234 11.14 -20.51 -19.19
N GLY A 235 10.00 -21.15 -18.89
CA GLY A 235 9.38 -21.18 -17.57
C GLY A 235 8.62 -19.89 -17.24
N LEU A 236 8.45 -19.63 -15.94
CA LEU A 236 7.83 -18.39 -15.43
C LEU A 236 8.85 -17.25 -15.45
N LEU A 237 8.55 -16.17 -16.17
CA LEU A 237 9.44 -15.01 -16.29
C LEU A 237 9.44 -14.14 -15.01
N PRO A 238 10.61 -13.68 -14.53
CA PRO A 238 10.75 -13.01 -13.22
C PRO A 238 10.27 -11.55 -13.20
N SER A 239 10.15 -10.90 -14.36
CA SER A 239 10.00 -9.44 -14.51
C SER A 239 8.57 -8.91 -14.34
N GLY A 240 7.63 -9.75 -13.90
CA GLY A 240 6.22 -9.44 -13.78
C GLY A 240 5.53 -9.16 -15.12
N ARG A 241 4.30 -8.63 -15.08
CA ARG A 241 3.46 -8.42 -16.29
C ARG A 241 3.55 -7.02 -16.90
N ALA A 242 4.51 -6.19 -16.46
CA ALA A 242 4.60 -4.79 -16.89
C ALA A 242 5.16 -4.59 -18.32
N GLY A 243 5.84 -5.60 -18.89
CA GLY A 243 6.50 -5.49 -20.19
C GLY A 243 7.68 -4.53 -20.18
N SER A 244 8.35 -4.34 -21.32
CA SER A 244 9.48 -3.41 -21.40
C SER A 244 9.06 -1.95 -21.19
N THR A 245 9.97 -1.18 -20.59
CA THR A 245 9.88 0.28 -20.54
C THR A 245 10.13 0.86 -21.93
N ILE A 246 9.23 1.72 -22.43
CA ILE A 246 9.37 2.34 -23.74
C ILE A 246 9.90 3.77 -23.57
N VAL A 247 11.06 4.06 -24.15
CA VAL A 247 11.73 5.37 -24.09
C VAL A 247 11.91 5.92 -25.49
N ASP A 248 11.34 7.08 -25.76
CA ASP A 248 11.56 7.86 -26.97
C ASP A 248 12.84 8.67 -26.88
N LEU A 249 13.79 8.34 -27.75
CA LEU A 249 15.06 9.02 -27.95
C LEU A 249 15.17 9.60 -29.36
N SER A 250 14.05 9.77 -30.06
CA SER A 250 14.01 10.23 -31.45
C SER A 250 14.36 11.72 -31.61
N LYS A 251 14.35 12.50 -30.53
CA LYS A 251 14.69 13.94 -30.52
C LYS A 251 16.05 14.19 -29.88
N VAL A 252 16.87 15.00 -30.55
CA VAL A 252 18.22 15.34 -30.06
C VAL A 252 18.16 16.03 -28.69
N GLY A 253 18.94 15.53 -27.73
CA GLY A 253 19.07 16.13 -26.40
C GLY A 253 17.84 16.01 -25.48
N LYS A 254 16.78 15.31 -25.91
CA LYS A 254 15.57 15.09 -25.12
C LYS A 254 15.21 13.61 -25.09
N TYR A 255 14.58 13.18 -24.03
CA TYR A 255 13.96 11.85 -23.96
C TYR A 255 12.54 11.96 -23.42
N LYS A 256 11.69 11.00 -23.78
CA LYS A 256 10.34 10.87 -23.22
C LYS A 256 10.07 9.41 -22.92
N ILE A 257 9.68 9.09 -21.70
CA ILE A 257 9.19 7.74 -21.40
C ILE A 257 7.76 7.65 -21.93
N ILE A 258 7.55 6.85 -22.97
CA ILE A 258 6.21 6.62 -23.54
C ILE A 258 5.40 5.71 -22.62
N ARG A 259 6.04 4.70 -22.04
CA ARG A 259 5.41 3.75 -21.12
C ARG A 259 6.41 3.23 -20.10
N PRO A 260 6.18 3.40 -18.79
CA PRO A 260 6.99 2.73 -17.78
C PRO A 260 6.75 1.22 -17.83
N GLY A 261 7.80 0.43 -17.67
CA GLY A 261 7.76 -1.04 -17.67
C GLY A 261 8.80 -1.64 -16.72
N SER A 262 9.23 -2.87 -16.99
CA SER A 262 10.08 -3.67 -16.10
C SER A 262 11.42 -3.00 -15.77
N TYR A 263 11.99 -2.14 -16.63
CA TYR A 263 13.21 -1.40 -16.28
C TYR A 263 13.02 -0.43 -15.11
N PHE A 264 11.83 0.18 -15.00
CA PHE A 264 11.51 0.99 -13.83
C PHE A 264 11.33 0.05 -12.63
N LEU A 265 10.59 -1.05 -12.75
CA LEU A 265 10.36 -1.97 -11.64
C LEU A 265 11.64 -2.62 -11.07
N THR A 266 12.67 -2.87 -11.88
CA THR A 266 13.90 -3.52 -11.44
C THR A 266 15.00 -2.56 -10.97
N ARG A 267 14.98 -1.29 -11.38
CA ARG A 267 16.07 -0.33 -11.10
C ARG A 267 15.61 0.97 -10.42
N TRP A 268 14.30 1.27 -10.47
CA TRP A 268 13.68 2.52 -10.02
C TRP A 268 12.25 2.23 -9.52
N GLY A 269 12.13 1.72 -8.29
CA GLY A 269 10.84 1.41 -7.66
C GLY A 269 9.81 2.52 -7.94
N LYS A 270 8.63 2.11 -8.41
CA LYS A 270 7.50 2.94 -8.90
C LYS A 270 7.53 4.40 -8.40
N ASN A 271 8.25 5.30 -9.07
CA ASN A 271 8.05 6.75 -8.97
C ASN A 271 8.80 7.50 -10.08
N MET A 272 7.98 8.20 -10.89
CA MET A 272 8.27 9.28 -11.82
C MET A 272 9.00 9.00 -13.15
N ALA A 273 8.35 9.52 -14.20
CA ALA A 273 8.79 9.64 -15.57
C ALA A 273 8.79 11.13 -15.95
N THR A 274 9.85 11.88 -15.65
CA THR A 274 10.10 13.21 -16.24
C THR A 274 11.60 13.43 -16.36
N GLY A 275 12.02 13.90 -17.53
CA GLY A 275 13.41 13.95 -17.93
C GLY A 275 14.01 15.33 -17.93
N VAL A 276 15.14 15.49 -17.22
CA VAL A 276 16.20 16.47 -17.51
C VAL A 276 17.55 15.85 -17.13
N LEU A 277 18.54 15.91 -18.04
CA LEU A 277 19.95 15.76 -17.69
C LEU A 277 20.46 17.12 -17.20
N PRO A 278 21.07 17.24 -16.00
CA PRO A 278 21.68 18.50 -15.60
C PRO A 278 22.95 18.75 -16.43
N ALA A 279 22.98 19.88 -17.14
CA ALA A 279 24.21 20.45 -17.70
C ALA A 279 25.10 21.01 -16.56
N PRO A 280 26.44 21.04 -16.72
CA PRO A 280 27.33 21.54 -15.69
C PRO A 280 27.19 23.07 -15.56
N PHE A 281 27.02 23.54 -14.32
CA PHE A 281 27.05 24.96 -13.98
C PHE A 281 28.37 25.61 -14.43
N SER A 282 28.31 26.50 -15.41
CA SER A 282 29.36 27.47 -15.72
C SER A 282 29.09 28.76 -14.93
N GLY A 283 29.82 28.94 -13.82
CA GLY A 283 29.69 30.12 -12.96
C GLY A 283 30.81 30.17 -11.93
N VAL A 284 32.06 30.04 -12.37
CA VAL A 284 33.24 30.32 -11.54
C VAL A 284 34.06 31.37 -12.26
N ASN A 285 34.08 32.59 -11.72
CA ASN A 285 35.10 33.58 -12.06
C ASN A 285 36.44 33.06 -11.55
N ILE A 286 37.33 32.70 -12.47
CA ILE A 286 38.73 32.40 -12.18
C ILE A 286 39.52 33.66 -12.47
N SER A 287 40.08 34.27 -11.43
CA SER A 287 41.25 35.15 -11.55
C SER A 287 42.50 34.36 -11.17
N ASP A 288 43.51 34.50 -12.02
CA ASP A 288 44.81 33.82 -12.01
C ASP A 288 45.59 33.92 -10.68
N SER A 289 46.32 32.85 -10.31
CA SER A 289 47.78 32.80 -10.52
C SER A 289 48.53 31.69 -9.74
N LYS A 290 49.40 30.97 -10.49
CA LYS A 290 50.74 30.45 -10.18
C LYS A 290 50.99 29.24 -9.24
N LEU A 291 51.42 28.16 -9.91
CA LEU A 291 52.67 27.37 -9.76
C LEU A 291 53.15 26.81 -8.40
N GLY A 292 53.39 25.49 -8.37
CA GLY A 292 54.36 24.85 -7.46
C GLY A 292 54.33 23.32 -7.45
N PHE A 293 55.38 22.69 -8.00
CA PHE A 293 55.60 21.25 -8.22
C PHE A 293 55.78 20.37 -6.95
N GLY A 294 55.50 19.05 -7.07
CA GLY A 294 56.08 18.03 -6.17
C GLY A 294 55.52 16.60 -6.32
N LYS A 295 56.31 15.69 -6.90
CA LYS A 295 56.06 14.27 -7.26
C LYS A 295 55.65 13.32 -6.11
N SER A 296 54.79 12.34 -6.39
CA SER A 296 55.16 10.90 -6.49
C SER A 296 53.96 9.97 -6.75
N MET A 297 54.17 9.02 -7.68
CA MET A 297 53.28 7.93 -8.09
C MET A 297 53.11 6.85 -7.01
N ASN A 298 51.89 6.31 -6.88
CA ASN A 298 51.66 4.88 -7.06
C ASN A 298 50.18 4.59 -7.34
N ILE A 299 49.96 3.85 -8.43
CA ILE A 299 48.68 3.47 -9.02
C ILE A 299 48.28 2.13 -8.40
N VAL A 300 47.11 2.08 -7.75
CA VAL A 300 46.30 0.86 -7.61
C VAL A 300 44.86 1.21 -7.95
N ARG A 301 44.34 0.54 -8.98
CA ARG A 301 42.95 0.62 -9.46
C ARG A 301 41.97 0.15 -8.38
N SER A 302 41.04 1.01 -8.02
CA SER A 302 39.73 0.64 -7.46
C SER A 302 38.69 1.59 -8.06
N LEU A 303 38.04 1.16 -9.15
CA LEU A 303 36.87 1.81 -9.72
C LEU A 303 35.68 1.59 -8.77
N ARG A 304 35.52 2.49 -7.79
CA ARG A 304 34.25 2.65 -7.07
C ARG A 304 33.39 3.66 -7.83
N SER A 305 32.19 3.22 -8.17
CA SER A 305 31.07 4.03 -8.68
C SER A 305 30.95 5.36 -7.94
N ALA A 306 31.01 6.47 -8.69
CA ALA A 306 30.87 7.82 -8.16
C ALA A 306 29.39 8.08 -7.79
N ARG A 307 29.05 8.02 -6.50
CA ARG A 307 27.76 8.46 -5.95
C ARG A 307 27.60 9.97 -6.18
N ARG A 308 26.51 10.39 -6.84
CA ARG A 308 26.09 11.81 -6.93
C ARG A 308 25.83 12.35 -5.52
N ARG A 309 26.64 13.33 -5.08
CA ARG A 309 26.48 14.07 -3.82
C ARG A 309 25.99 15.48 -4.13
N VAL A 310 24.98 15.95 -3.41
CA VAL A 310 24.55 17.36 -3.43
C VAL A 310 24.70 17.89 -2.01
N SER A 311 25.34 19.05 -1.86
CA SER A 311 25.64 19.67 -0.57
C SER A 311 24.81 20.93 -0.37
N VAL A 312 24.18 21.08 0.79
CA VAL A 312 23.37 22.26 1.16
C VAL A 312 24.11 23.08 2.22
N ILE A 313 24.14 24.41 2.03
CA ILE A 313 24.80 25.35 2.93
C ILE A 313 23.90 25.62 4.15
N ARG A 314 24.42 25.40 5.36
CA ARG A 314 23.80 25.87 6.62
C ARG A 314 23.78 27.40 6.64
N SER A 315 22.62 28.01 6.82
CA SER A 315 22.54 29.47 7.05
C SER A 315 23.14 29.82 8.42
N SER A 316 24.24 30.58 8.38
CA SER A 316 24.78 31.46 9.43
C SER A 316 24.68 30.95 10.88
N ASN A 317 25.58 30.03 11.25
CA ASN A 317 26.27 30.07 12.54
C ASN A 317 27.63 29.37 12.40
N GLN A 318 28.63 29.91 13.09
CA GLN A 318 30.05 29.54 12.95
C GLN A 318 30.27 28.02 13.15
N GLY A 319 30.53 27.32 12.04
CA GLY A 319 30.78 25.88 12.00
C GLY A 319 30.49 25.33 10.59
N SER A 320 31.52 25.17 9.77
CA SER A 320 31.41 24.66 8.40
C SER A 320 31.22 23.14 8.39
N ASP A 321 29.98 22.68 8.57
CA ASP A 321 29.58 21.30 8.22
C ASP A 321 28.47 21.37 7.16
N LEU A 322 28.81 21.00 5.92
CA LEU A 322 27.84 20.81 4.83
C LEU A 322 26.96 19.60 5.15
N ALA A 323 25.64 19.76 5.11
CA ALA A 323 24.73 18.61 5.18
C ALA A 323 24.76 17.88 3.82
N GLU A 324 25.30 16.65 3.79
CA GLU A 324 25.25 15.80 2.61
C GLU A 324 23.83 15.24 2.43
N LEU A 325 23.18 15.56 1.30
CA LEU A 325 21.96 14.88 0.87
C LEU A 325 22.32 13.62 0.09
N GLN A 326 21.63 12.51 0.36
CA GLN A 326 21.78 11.24 -0.34
C GLN A 326 20.40 10.68 -0.72
N PRO A 327 20.31 9.81 -1.74
CA PRO A 327 19.11 9.01 -1.97
C PRO A 327 18.67 8.27 -0.70
N ALA A 328 17.36 8.23 -0.42
CA ALA A 328 16.79 7.55 0.75
C ALA A 328 17.12 6.04 0.80
N SER A 329 17.24 5.43 -0.37
CA SER A 329 17.69 4.05 -0.60
C SER A 329 18.36 3.96 -1.99
N GLU A 330 18.96 2.81 -2.32
CA GLU A 330 19.52 2.58 -3.65
C GLU A 330 18.41 2.63 -4.72
N GLY A 331 18.49 3.59 -5.66
CA GLY A 331 17.48 3.81 -6.69
C GLY A 331 16.34 4.76 -6.28
N SER A 332 16.32 5.29 -5.06
CA SER A 332 15.29 6.25 -4.63
C SER A 332 15.53 7.66 -5.21
N PRO A 333 14.50 8.33 -5.78
CA PRO A 333 14.60 9.73 -6.20
C PRO A 333 14.54 10.71 -5.01
N LEU A 334 14.13 10.22 -3.83
CA LEU A 334 14.01 11.01 -2.62
C LEU A 334 15.41 11.32 -2.07
N LEU A 335 15.84 12.57 -2.17
CA LEU A 335 17.03 13.04 -1.47
C LEU A 335 16.67 13.35 -0.01
N VAL A 336 17.43 12.75 0.90
CA VAL A 336 17.25 12.90 2.34
C VAL A 336 18.54 13.36 2.99
N PRO A 337 18.45 14.17 4.04
CA PRO A 337 19.59 14.43 4.90
C PRO A 337 20.06 13.11 5.51
N ARG A 338 21.38 12.88 5.54
CA ARG A 338 21.98 11.74 6.29
C ARG A 338 21.85 11.88 7.82
N GLN A 339 21.02 12.81 8.26
CA GLN A 339 20.88 13.27 9.64
C GLN A 339 19.82 12.42 10.36
N LYS A 340 19.94 12.33 11.69
CA LYS A 340 18.96 11.65 12.54
C LYS A 340 17.57 12.26 12.34
N TYR A 341 16.50 11.49 12.48
CA TYR A 341 15.12 12.02 12.55
C TYR A 341 14.57 12.03 13.98
N CYS A 342 15.32 11.49 14.94
CA CYS A 342 14.94 11.36 16.34
C CYS A 342 16.20 11.53 17.23
N GLN A 343 16.00 11.59 18.55
CA GLN A 343 17.11 11.80 19.50
C GLN A 343 17.93 10.52 19.72
N SER A 344 17.30 9.35 19.71
CA SER A 344 17.96 8.05 19.82
C SER A 344 17.22 7.00 18.99
N LEU A 345 17.99 6.07 18.42
CA LEU A 345 17.50 4.92 17.65
C LEU A 345 17.37 3.64 18.50
N HIS A 346 17.79 3.68 19.76
CA HIS A 346 17.84 2.52 20.66
C HIS A 346 17.10 2.76 21.98
N LYS A 347 16.51 3.95 22.18
CA LYS A 347 15.61 4.25 23.29
C LYS A 347 14.68 5.42 22.95
N THR A 348 13.49 5.45 23.55
CA THR A 348 12.56 6.57 23.39
C THR A 348 13.06 7.79 24.16
N VAL A 349 13.36 8.86 23.43
CA VAL A 349 13.76 10.16 24.00
C VAL A 349 13.01 11.24 23.27
N ARG A 350 12.24 12.03 24.01
CA ARG A 350 11.44 13.11 23.44
C ARG A 350 12.33 14.12 22.71
N ARG A 351 11.97 14.45 21.46
CA ARG A 351 12.64 15.46 20.66
C ARG A 351 12.54 16.82 21.36
N LYS A 352 13.68 17.53 21.46
CA LYS A 352 13.70 18.91 21.92
C LYS A 352 13.04 19.83 20.90
N THR A 353 12.09 20.62 21.38
CA THR A 353 11.28 21.58 20.62
C THR A 353 11.07 22.85 21.43
N CYS A 354 10.98 23.98 20.72
CA CYS A 354 10.66 25.27 21.33
C CYS A 354 9.23 25.28 21.89
N THR A 355 8.95 26.22 22.80
CA THR A 355 7.59 26.40 23.34
C THR A 355 6.77 27.32 22.43
N VAL A 356 5.58 26.87 22.05
CA VAL A 356 4.55 27.63 21.33
C VAL A 356 3.36 27.81 22.28
N MET A 357 2.87 29.03 22.40
CA MET A 357 1.72 29.35 23.25
C MET A 357 0.44 29.40 22.44
N VAL A 358 -0.55 28.60 22.82
CA VAL A 358 -1.91 28.58 22.24
C VAL A 358 -2.88 29.08 23.31
N GLY A 359 -3.16 30.39 23.30
CA GLY A 359 -3.81 31.01 24.45
C GLY A 359 -2.91 30.89 25.68
N ASP A 360 -3.44 30.30 26.75
CA ASP A 360 -2.71 29.97 27.98
C ASP A 360 -2.09 28.56 27.98
N VAL A 361 -2.33 27.75 26.94
CA VAL A 361 -1.80 26.39 26.83
C VAL A 361 -0.43 26.39 26.15
N ALA A 362 0.59 25.97 26.89
CA ALA A 362 1.94 25.78 26.38
C ALA A 362 2.11 24.42 25.67
N LEU A 363 2.71 24.44 24.48
CA LEU A 363 2.99 23.29 23.64
C LEU A 363 4.48 23.24 23.33
N GLY A 364 5.13 22.09 23.52
CA GLY A 364 6.54 21.88 23.22
C GLY A 364 7.18 20.85 24.14
N SER A 365 8.49 20.61 23.98
CA SER A 365 9.20 19.48 24.58
C SER A 365 9.33 19.51 26.11
N GLU A 366 9.10 20.67 26.72
CA GLU A 366 9.10 20.88 28.17
C GLU A 366 7.69 20.77 28.79
N HIS A 367 6.66 20.52 27.97
CA HIS A 367 5.24 20.48 28.39
C HIS A 367 4.62 19.13 28.07
N PRO A 368 3.55 18.69 28.76
CA PRO A 368 2.81 17.48 28.39
C PRO A 368 2.35 17.50 26.92
N ILE A 369 2.25 16.32 26.31
CA ILE A 369 1.70 16.18 24.97
C ILE A 369 0.22 16.60 25.01
N ARG A 370 -0.12 17.69 24.32
CA ARG A 370 -1.45 18.29 24.38
C ARG A 370 -2.48 17.53 23.54
N ILE A 371 -3.70 17.43 24.03
CA ILE A 371 -4.81 16.69 23.43
C ILE A 371 -5.75 17.67 22.76
N GLN A 372 -6.08 17.41 21.50
CA GLN A 372 -7.00 18.25 20.73
C GLN A 372 -8.04 17.42 20.01
N THR A 373 -9.20 18.02 19.80
CA THR A 373 -10.26 17.49 18.92
C THR A 373 -10.84 18.61 18.07
N MET A 374 -11.90 18.34 17.30
CA MET A 374 -12.56 19.27 16.41
C MET A 374 -14.08 19.14 16.52
N THR A 375 -14.78 20.26 16.56
CA THR A 375 -16.25 20.29 16.60
C THR A 375 -16.88 19.73 15.32
N THR A 376 -18.07 19.15 15.48
CA THR A 376 -18.89 18.64 14.37
C THR A 376 -20.10 19.51 14.08
N SER A 377 -20.52 20.33 15.04
CA SER A 377 -21.56 21.35 14.86
C SER A 377 -21.25 22.31 13.71
N ASP A 378 -22.32 22.77 13.03
CA ASP A 378 -22.23 23.90 12.12
C ASP A 378 -21.88 25.15 12.94
N THR A 379 -20.73 25.78 12.66
CA THR A 379 -20.23 26.97 13.38
C THR A 379 -21.22 28.15 13.39
N LYS A 380 -22.18 28.21 12.46
CA LYS A 380 -23.24 29.24 12.49
C LYS A 380 -24.27 28.98 13.60
N ASP A 381 -24.40 27.74 14.06
CA ASP A 381 -25.19 27.40 15.24
C ASP A 381 -24.34 27.61 16.51
N ILE A 382 -24.31 28.87 16.94
CA ILE A 382 -23.52 29.31 18.09
C ILE A 382 -23.87 28.51 19.35
N ALA A 383 -25.15 28.21 19.57
CA ALA A 383 -25.59 27.49 20.76
C ALA A 383 -25.07 26.05 20.75
N ALA A 384 -25.24 25.34 19.63
CA ALA A 384 -24.75 23.98 19.48
C ALA A 384 -23.22 23.90 19.57
N THR A 385 -22.50 24.84 18.94
CA THR A 385 -21.04 24.86 19.00
C THR A 385 -20.52 25.18 20.40
N VAL A 386 -21.13 26.12 21.13
CA VAL A 386 -20.75 26.41 22.53
C VAL A 386 -20.96 25.17 23.40
N GLU A 387 -22.12 24.51 23.29
CA GLU A 387 -22.41 23.30 24.07
C GLU A 387 -21.43 22.16 23.75
N GLU A 388 -21.13 21.93 22.48
CA GLU A 388 -20.17 20.90 22.05
C GLU A 388 -18.75 21.20 22.55
N VAL A 389 -18.30 22.46 22.48
CA VAL A 389 -17.00 22.88 23.03
C VAL A 389 -16.94 22.65 24.54
N MET A 390 -18.02 22.93 25.28
CA MET A 390 -18.08 22.66 26.72
C MET A 390 -17.97 21.16 27.01
N ARG A 391 -18.73 20.31 26.30
CA ARG A 391 -18.64 18.84 26.45
C ARG A 391 -17.22 18.33 26.19
N ILE A 392 -16.58 18.82 25.14
CA ILE A 392 -15.19 18.49 24.78
C ILE A 392 -14.22 18.93 25.89
N ALA A 393 -14.38 20.14 26.41
CA ALA A 393 -13.54 20.67 27.49
C ALA A 393 -13.71 19.87 28.79
N ASP A 394 -14.95 19.54 29.16
CA ASP A 394 -15.28 18.75 30.36
C ASP A 394 -14.70 17.33 30.29
N LYS A 395 -14.60 16.78 29.08
CA LYS A 395 -13.92 15.49 28.83
C LYS A 395 -12.40 15.59 28.89
N GLY A 396 -11.85 16.80 28.94
CA GLY A 396 -10.44 17.06 29.20
C GLY A 396 -9.58 17.17 27.94
N ALA A 397 -10.11 17.75 26.86
CA ALA A 397 -9.27 18.26 25.77
C ALA A 397 -8.52 19.51 26.24
N ASP A 398 -7.29 19.72 25.75
CA ASP A 398 -6.54 20.94 26.01
C ASP A 398 -6.92 22.07 25.03
N ILE A 399 -7.30 21.71 23.79
CA ILE A 399 -7.50 22.66 22.68
C ILE A 399 -8.65 22.16 21.79
N VAL A 400 -9.54 23.06 21.35
CA VAL A 400 -10.66 22.72 20.44
C VAL A 400 -10.51 23.43 19.11
N ARG A 401 -10.69 22.68 18.01
CA ARG A 401 -10.70 23.23 16.66
C ARG A 401 -12.12 23.39 16.13
N ILE A 402 -12.39 24.51 15.46
CA ILE A 402 -13.68 24.83 14.84
C ILE A 402 -13.47 25.16 13.37
N THR A 403 -14.35 24.67 12.50
CA THR A 403 -14.28 24.97 11.06
C THR A 403 -14.77 26.38 10.76
N VAL A 404 -14.04 27.14 9.93
CA VAL A 404 -14.45 28.50 9.55
C VAL A 404 -14.24 28.67 8.05
N GLN A 405 -15.33 28.60 7.29
CA GLN A 405 -15.26 28.62 5.82
C GLN A 405 -15.54 29.99 5.21
N GLY A 406 -16.35 30.80 5.87
CA GLY A 406 -16.84 32.06 5.34
C GLY A 406 -16.95 33.13 6.41
N LYS A 407 -17.43 34.30 5.97
CA LYS A 407 -17.59 35.47 6.83
C LYS A 407 -18.61 35.24 7.94
N LYS A 408 -19.70 34.53 7.67
CA LYS A 408 -20.75 34.26 8.67
C LYS A 408 -20.23 33.39 9.81
N GLU A 409 -19.47 32.34 9.48
CA GLU A 409 -18.80 31.51 10.48
C GLU A 409 -17.78 32.32 11.27
N ALA A 410 -17.02 33.20 10.61
CA ALA A 410 -16.07 34.08 11.28
C ALA A 410 -16.74 35.09 12.23
N ASP A 411 -17.91 35.61 11.86
CA ASP A 411 -18.67 36.50 12.74
C ASP A 411 -19.23 35.72 13.95
N ALA A 412 -19.75 34.50 13.73
CA ALA A 412 -20.21 33.61 14.80
C ALA A 412 -19.09 33.23 15.79
N CYS A 413 -17.84 33.12 15.34
CA CYS A 413 -16.68 32.83 16.18
C CYS A 413 -16.48 33.85 17.33
N PHE A 414 -16.80 35.13 17.11
CA PHE A 414 -16.73 36.15 18.18
C PHE A 414 -17.75 35.88 19.27
N GLU A 415 -19.00 35.60 18.89
CA GLU A 415 -20.07 35.28 19.83
C GLU A 415 -19.82 33.96 20.56
N ILE A 416 -19.27 32.95 19.86
CA ILE A 416 -18.88 31.67 20.48
C ILE A 416 -17.82 31.91 21.56
N LYS A 417 -16.75 32.65 21.24
CA LYS A 417 -15.67 32.94 22.21
C LYS A 417 -16.20 33.74 23.41
N ASP A 418 -17.01 34.77 23.17
CA ASP A 418 -17.59 35.61 24.23
C ASP A 418 -18.49 34.80 25.17
N LYS A 419 -19.39 33.98 24.63
CA LYS A 419 -20.26 33.10 25.43
C LYS A 419 -19.47 32.08 26.24
N LEU A 420 -18.45 31.44 25.66
CA LEU A 420 -17.60 30.50 26.40
C LEU A 420 -16.90 31.18 27.57
N VAL A 421 -16.36 32.38 27.38
CA VAL A 421 -15.73 33.17 28.45
C VAL A 421 -16.75 33.56 29.53
N GLN A 422 -17.96 33.98 29.16
CA GLN A 422 -19.04 34.27 30.10
C GLN A 422 -19.47 33.05 30.92
N LEU A 423 -19.39 31.86 30.32
CA LEU A 423 -19.64 30.58 30.97
C LEU A 423 -18.40 30.03 31.71
N ASN A 424 -17.30 30.79 31.77
CA ASN A 424 -16.03 30.44 32.41
C ASN A 424 -15.30 29.23 31.77
N TYR A 425 -15.51 29.01 30.47
CA TYR A 425 -14.75 28.07 29.66
C TYR A 425 -13.67 28.82 28.86
N ASN A 426 -12.42 28.70 29.30
CA ASN A 426 -11.26 29.38 28.69
C ASN A 426 -10.46 28.50 27.72
N ILE A 427 -10.99 27.33 27.34
CA ILE A 427 -10.28 26.41 26.45
C ILE A 427 -9.85 27.13 25.14
N PRO A 428 -8.57 27.02 24.73
CA PRO A 428 -8.11 27.67 23.51
C PRO A 428 -8.82 27.16 22.25
N LEU A 429 -9.19 28.09 21.38
CA LEU A 429 -9.89 27.82 20.13
C LEU A 429 -8.96 27.94 18.92
N VAL A 430 -9.07 26.97 18.01
CA VAL A 430 -8.32 26.92 16.74
C VAL A 430 -9.26 27.10 15.56
N ALA A 431 -8.99 28.07 14.70
CA ALA A 431 -9.75 28.27 13.47
C ALA A 431 -9.18 27.39 12.35
N ASP A 432 -10.00 26.53 11.75
CA ASP A 432 -9.61 25.68 10.64
C ASP A 432 -9.98 26.32 9.30
N ILE A 433 -9.01 27.04 8.72
CA ILE A 433 -9.21 27.82 7.48
C ILE A 433 -8.84 27.00 6.24
N HIS A 434 -9.67 27.12 5.19
CA HIS A 434 -9.40 26.62 3.84
C HIS A 434 -9.79 27.71 2.82
N PHE A 435 -8.98 27.94 1.78
CA PHE A 435 -9.28 28.81 0.61
C PHE A 435 -9.60 30.31 0.86
N ALA A 436 -9.64 30.79 2.12
CA ALA A 436 -10.13 32.14 2.43
C ALA A 436 -9.19 32.95 3.34
N PRO A 437 -8.16 33.64 2.77
CA PRO A 437 -7.22 34.46 3.55
C PRO A 437 -7.89 35.58 4.36
N SER A 438 -8.93 36.23 3.81
CA SER A 438 -9.66 37.30 4.50
C SER A 438 -10.40 36.81 5.76
N VAL A 439 -10.89 35.58 5.73
CA VAL A 439 -11.54 34.92 6.87
C VAL A 439 -10.50 34.64 7.96
N ALA A 440 -9.31 34.14 7.58
CA ALA A 440 -8.20 33.91 8.52
C ALA A 440 -7.80 35.19 9.27
N LEU A 441 -7.70 36.31 8.55
CA LEU A 441 -7.38 37.61 9.15
C LEU A 441 -8.45 38.03 10.15
N ARG A 442 -9.73 37.80 9.86
CA ARG A 442 -10.82 38.18 10.76
C ARG A 442 -10.79 37.37 12.05
N VAL A 443 -10.68 36.04 11.97
CA VAL A 443 -10.72 35.18 13.18
C VAL A 443 -9.45 35.26 14.02
N ALA A 444 -8.31 35.71 13.47
CA ALA A 444 -7.09 35.96 14.25
C ALA A 444 -7.29 36.99 15.38
N GLU A 445 -8.33 37.83 15.30
CA GLU A 445 -8.67 38.79 16.35
C GLU A 445 -9.30 38.12 17.59
N CYS A 446 -10.05 37.01 17.43
CA CYS A 446 -10.80 36.38 18.53
C CYS A 446 -10.32 34.98 18.92
N PHE A 447 -9.68 34.24 18.01
CA PHE A 447 -9.22 32.87 18.28
C PHE A 447 -7.74 32.82 18.63
N ASP A 448 -7.34 31.77 19.35
CA ASP A 448 -6.02 31.63 19.95
C ASP A 448 -4.99 31.08 18.97
N LYS A 449 -5.45 30.35 17.94
CA LYS A 449 -4.61 29.75 16.92
C LYS A 449 -5.29 29.62 15.57
N ILE A 450 -4.53 29.81 14.50
CA ILE A 450 -5.00 29.65 13.12
C ILE A 450 -4.36 28.41 12.49
N ARG A 451 -5.15 27.49 11.94
CA ARG A 451 -4.63 26.45 11.05
C ARG A 451 -4.69 26.93 9.62
N VAL A 452 -3.56 26.85 8.94
CA VAL A 452 -3.44 27.00 7.49
C VAL A 452 -3.05 25.68 6.84
N ASN A 453 -3.58 25.45 5.63
CA ASN A 453 -3.18 24.35 4.77
C ASN A 453 -2.44 24.94 3.56
N PRO A 454 -1.13 24.74 3.43
CA PRO A 454 -0.34 25.29 2.35
C PRO A 454 -0.93 25.05 0.94
N GLY A 455 -1.39 23.83 0.65
CA GLY A 455 -1.84 23.45 -0.68
C GLY A 455 -3.19 24.04 -1.11
N ASN A 456 -3.86 24.81 -0.26
CA ASN A 456 -5.10 25.51 -0.62
C ASN A 456 -5.31 26.88 0.05
N PHE A 457 -4.29 27.45 0.68
CA PHE A 457 -4.41 28.76 1.31
C PHE A 457 -4.27 29.90 0.30
N ALA A 458 -3.16 29.90 -0.45
CA ALA A 458 -2.89 30.85 -1.52
C ALA A 458 -3.26 30.25 -2.89
N ASP A 459 -3.02 28.95 -3.04
CA ASP A 459 -3.30 28.23 -4.27
C ASP A 459 -4.81 28.00 -4.45
N ARG A 460 -5.24 27.97 -5.72
CA ARG A 460 -6.56 27.46 -6.05
C ARG A 460 -6.61 25.96 -5.75
N ARG A 461 -7.83 25.44 -5.68
CA ARG A 461 -8.04 24.01 -5.54
C ARG A 461 -7.32 23.24 -6.66
N ALA A 462 -6.51 22.26 -6.27
CA ALA A 462 -5.81 21.38 -7.18
C ALA A 462 -6.78 20.76 -8.19
N GLN A 463 -6.43 20.86 -9.47
CA GLN A 463 -7.15 20.22 -10.58
C GLN A 463 -6.54 18.87 -10.95
N PHE A 464 -5.41 18.49 -10.33
CA PHE A 464 -4.66 17.26 -10.60
C PHE A 464 -4.12 17.20 -12.03
N GLU A 465 -3.84 18.36 -12.61
CA GLU A 465 -3.19 18.50 -13.91
C GLU A 465 -1.67 18.53 -13.73
N THR A 466 -0.94 17.81 -14.58
CA THR A 466 0.51 17.92 -14.63
C THR A 466 0.88 19.18 -15.41
N ILE A 467 1.45 20.16 -14.72
CA ILE A 467 1.88 21.43 -15.31
C ILE A 467 3.42 21.43 -15.34
N GLU A 468 3.99 21.65 -16.53
CA GLU A 468 5.43 21.93 -16.64
C GLU A 468 5.66 23.40 -16.30
N TYR A 469 6.39 23.66 -15.22
CA TYR A 469 6.77 24.99 -14.80
C TYR A 469 8.23 25.27 -15.21
N THR A 470 8.47 26.46 -15.73
CA THR A 470 9.84 27.02 -15.79
C THR A 470 10.28 27.49 -14.40
N GLU A 471 11.59 27.60 -14.18
CA GLU A 471 12.13 28.12 -12.91
C GLU A 471 11.56 29.51 -12.56
N ASP A 472 11.46 30.40 -13.55
CA ASP A 472 10.91 31.74 -13.38
C ASP A 472 9.42 31.73 -12.98
N GLU A 473 8.63 30.79 -13.53
CA GLU A 473 7.22 30.61 -13.14
C GLU A 473 7.11 30.09 -11.72
N TYR A 474 7.95 29.13 -11.33
CA TYR A 474 7.98 28.62 -9.96
C TYR A 474 8.29 29.71 -8.93
N GLN A 475 9.29 30.55 -9.23
CA GLN A 475 9.64 31.67 -8.34
C GLN A 475 8.51 32.70 -8.22
N LYS A 476 7.76 32.95 -9.31
CA LYS A 476 6.59 33.84 -9.26
C LYS A 476 5.47 33.29 -8.37
N GLU A 477 5.21 31.99 -8.43
CA GLU A 477 4.24 31.34 -7.54
C GLU A 477 4.65 31.48 -6.07
N LEU A 478 5.93 31.27 -5.74
CA LEU A 478 6.43 31.49 -4.38
C LEU A 478 6.27 32.94 -3.90
N GLN A 479 6.51 33.92 -4.77
CA GLN A 479 6.28 35.33 -4.46
C GLN A 479 4.80 35.63 -4.22
N HIS A 480 3.90 35.01 -4.98
CA HIS A 480 2.46 35.16 -4.78
C HIS A 480 2.03 34.60 -3.42
N ILE A 481 2.50 33.40 -3.06
CA ILE A 481 2.24 32.80 -1.74
C ILE A 481 2.70 33.75 -0.63
N GLU A 482 3.91 34.31 -0.76
CA GLU A 482 4.44 35.28 0.21
C GLU A 482 3.54 36.52 0.35
N GLN A 483 3.09 37.10 -0.77
CA GLN A 483 2.19 38.27 -0.75
C GLN A 483 0.85 37.98 -0.06
N VAL A 484 0.27 36.80 -0.29
CA VAL A 484 -1.04 36.42 0.27
C VAL A 484 -0.93 36.03 1.75
N PHE A 485 0.16 35.40 2.14
CA PHE A 485 0.34 34.85 3.48
C PHE A 485 0.91 35.85 4.50
N THR A 486 1.77 36.78 4.06
CA THR A 486 2.40 37.80 4.92
C THR A 486 1.42 38.54 5.83
N PRO A 487 0.26 39.05 5.35
CA PRO A 487 -0.69 39.76 6.21
C PRO A 487 -1.19 38.93 7.39
N LEU A 488 -1.35 37.61 7.21
CA LEU A 488 -1.78 36.73 8.28
C LEU A 488 -0.66 36.50 9.30
N VAL A 489 0.59 36.37 8.85
CA VAL A 489 1.75 36.22 9.74
C VAL A 489 1.94 37.46 10.60
N GLU A 490 1.90 38.65 10.00
CA GLU A 490 2.01 39.92 10.73
C GLU A 490 0.90 40.08 11.75
N LYS A 491 -0.35 39.75 11.38
CA LYS A 491 -1.48 39.81 12.30
C LYS A 491 -1.37 38.79 13.43
N CYS A 492 -0.94 37.56 13.14
CA CYS A 492 -0.70 36.57 14.20
C CYS A 492 0.42 37.03 15.15
N LYS A 493 1.46 37.70 14.63
CA LYS A 493 2.54 38.29 15.43
C LYS A 493 2.02 39.42 16.32
N GLU A 494 1.20 40.33 15.77
CA GLU A 494 0.58 41.46 16.49
C GLU A 494 -0.29 40.99 17.66
N TYR A 495 -1.16 40.02 17.43
CA TYR A 495 -2.12 39.52 18.43
C TYR A 495 -1.57 38.37 19.29
N GLY A 496 -0.29 37.98 19.11
CA GLY A 496 0.32 36.88 19.84
C GLY A 496 -0.37 35.52 19.59
N ARG A 497 -0.95 35.31 18.40
CA ARG A 497 -1.65 34.06 18.05
C ARG A 497 -0.65 33.00 17.66
N ALA A 498 -1.01 31.73 17.86
CA ALA A 498 -0.26 30.62 17.30
C ALA A 498 -0.72 30.30 15.88
N MET A 499 0.11 29.59 15.13
CA MET A 499 -0.25 29.04 13.83
C MET A 499 0.04 27.55 13.73
N ARG A 500 -0.80 26.80 13.01
CA ARG A 500 -0.44 25.46 12.53
C ARG A 500 -0.30 25.49 11.01
N ILE A 501 0.91 25.23 10.53
CA ILE A 501 1.19 24.97 9.11
C ILE A 501 1.02 23.47 8.89
N GLY A 502 -0.12 23.09 8.32
CA GLY A 502 -0.54 21.69 8.28
C GLY A 502 -0.86 21.18 6.88
N THR A 503 0.05 20.38 6.34
CA THR A 503 -0.11 19.72 5.04
C THR A 503 -0.87 18.41 5.18
N ASN A 504 -1.85 18.21 4.32
CA ASN A 504 -2.48 16.91 4.13
C ASN A 504 -2.03 16.31 2.79
N HIS A 505 -1.80 15.00 2.76
CA HIS A 505 -1.39 14.27 1.56
C HIS A 505 -2.38 14.47 0.41
N GLY A 506 -3.69 14.35 0.69
CA GLY A 506 -4.72 14.53 -0.32
C GLY A 506 -4.89 15.95 -0.87
N SER A 507 -4.25 16.96 -0.27
CA SER A 507 -4.48 18.37 -0.65
C SER A 507 -3.21 19.12 -1.05
N LEU A 508 -2.22 18.42 -1.60
CA LEU A 508 -1.05 19.07 -2.20
C LEU A 508 -1.49 19.91 -3.41
N SER A 509 -0.86 21.07 -3.61
CA SER A 509 -1.15 21.92 -4.77
C SER A 509 -0.58 21.32 -6.06
N ASP A 510 -1.16 21.67 -7.21
CA ASP A 510 -0.71 21.19 -8.52
C ASP A 510 0.78 21.47 -8.77
N ARG A 511 1.28 22.58 -8.25
CA ARG A 511 2.70 22.94 -8.28
C ARG A 511 3.56 21.94 -7.50
N ILE A 512 3.22 21.66 -6.24
CA ILE A 512 3.95 20.69 -5.42
C ILE A 512 3.88 19.30 -6.04
N MET A 513 2.71 18.88 -6.51
CA MET A 513 2.54 17.58 -7.16
C MET A 513 3.35 17.48 -8.47
N SER A 514 3.42 18.54 -9.27
CA SER A 514 4.17 18.53 -10.53
C SER A 514 5.69 18.45 -10.30
N TYR A 515 6.21 19.09 -9.25
CA TYR A 515 7.65 19.10 -8.95
C TYR A 515 8.12 17.92 -8.11
N TYR A 516 7.38 17.57 -7.04
CA TYR A 516 7.80 16.59 -6.03
C TYR A 516 6.95 15.32 -6.02
N GLY A 517 5.84 15.30 -6.77
CA GLY A 517 4.89 14.21 -6.77
C GLY A 517 3.96 14.18 -5.57
N ASP A 518 3.05 13.22 -5.60
CA ASP A 518 2.22 12.82 -4.46
C ASP A 518 3.10 12.00 -3.49
N SER A 519 3.95 12.70 -2.72
CA SER A 519 5.04 12.09 -1.95
C SER A 519 5.25 12.74 -0.58
N PRO A 520 5.87 12.03 0.38
CA PRO A 520 6.30 12.62 1.65
C PRO A 520 7.17 13.88 1.47
N ARG A 521 8.00 13.95 0.43
CA ARG A 521 8.80 15.16 0.14
C ARG A 521 7.92 16.32 -0.27
N GLY A 522 6.95 16.09 -1.14
CA GLY A 522 5.98 17.10 -1.53
C GLY A 522 5.25 17.66 -0.31
N MET A 523 4.86 16.80 0.64
CA MET A 523 4.23 17.23 1.89
C MET A 523 5.13 18.15 2.72
N VAL A 524 6.40 17.78 2.88
CA VAL A 524 7.40 18.54 3.63
C VAL A 524 7.68 19.89 2.96
N GLU A 525 7.96 19.92 1.66
CA GLU A 525 8.25 21.17 0.95
C GLU A 525 7.07 22.14 0.97
N SER A 526 5.85 21.62 0.80
CA SER A 526 4.65 22.44 0.88
C SER A 526 4.53 23.17 2.23
N ALA A 527 4.90 22.52 3.34
CA ALA A 527 4.93 23.20 4.64
C ALA A 527 6.12 24.16 4.79
N PHE A 528 7.29 23.79 4.26
CA PHE A 528 8.51 24.58 4.40
C PHE A 528 8.42 25.91 3.66
N GLU A 529 7.74 25.99 2.53
CA GLU A 529 7.52 27.25 1.81
C GLU A 529 6.85 28.30 2.71
N PHE A 530 5.81 27.91 3.44
CA PHE A 530 5.12 28.79 4.39
C PHE A 530 5.99 29.08 5.62
N ALA A 531 6.72 28.09 6.13
CA ALA A 531 7.60 28.27 7.29
C ALA A 531 8.78 29.20 7.01
N ARG A 532 9.33 29.20 5.78
CA ARG A 532 10.38 30.12 5.34
C ARG A 532 9.87 31.57 5.38
N ILE A 533 8.62 31.82 4.99
CA ILE A 533 7.97 33.14 5.10
C ILE A 533 7.81 33.55 6.57
N CYS A 534 7.29 32.67 7.43
CA CYS A 534 7.19 32.93 8.87
C CYS A 534 8.54 33.35 9.47
N ARG A 535 9.62 32.63 9.14
CA ARG A 535 10.97 32.96 9.62
C ARG A 535 11.53 34.25 9.05
N LYS A 536 11.27 34.55 7.76
CA LYS A 536 11.66 35.82 7.14
C LYS A 536 11.04 37.01 7.89
N LEU A 537 9.84 36.83 8.44
CA LEU A 537 9.12 37.82 9.24
C LEU A 537 9.36 37.69 10.75
N ASP A 538 10.33 36.87 11.16
CA ASP A 538 10.68 36.64 12.57
C ASP A 538 9.45 36.22 13.41
N TYR A 539 8.63 35.33 12.85
CA TYR A 539 7.47 34.74 13.51
C TYR A 539 7.74 33.27 13.81
N HIS A 540 7.79 32.94 15.10
CA HIS A 540 8.17 31.61 15.60
C HIS A 540 7.06 30.87 16.35
N ASN A 541 5.90 31.50 16.57
CA ASN A 541 4.78 30.91 17.30
C ASN A 541 3.96 29.95 16.42
N PHE A 542 4.60 28.94 15.83
CA PHE A 542 3.92 27.99 14.95
C PHE A 542 4.36 26.53 15.12
N VAL A 543 3.47 25.62 14.73
CA VAL A 543 3.67 24.17 14.75
C VAL A 543 3.44 23.56 13.37
N PHE A 544 4.03 22.39 13.12
CA PHE A 544 3.82 21.63 11.89
C PHE A 544 2.85 20.46 12.08
N SER A 545 2.17 20.06 11.01
CA SER A 545 1.53 18.75 10.90
C SER A 545 1.64 18.19 9.48
N MET A 546 1.86 16.89 9.37
CA MET A 546 1.86 16.10 8.13
C MET A 546 0.80 15.00 8.25
N LYS A 547 -0.38 15.18 7.65
CA LYS A 547 -1.45 14.19 7.78
C LYS A 547 -1.61 13.36 6.51
N ALA A 548 -1.76 12.06 6.67
CA ALA A 548 -2.15 11.15 5.60
C ALA A 548 -3.11 10.10 6.16
N SER A 549 -3.99 9.58 5.29
CA SER A 549 -4.84 8.44 5.61
C SER A 549 -4.08 7.12 5.55
N ASN A 550 -2.91 7.09 4.94
CA ASN A 550 -1.99 5.97 5.01
C ASN A 550 -0.97 6.19 6.15
N PRO A 551 -0.98 5.40 7.24
CA PRO A 551 -0.03 5.55 8.34
C PRO A 551 1.43 5.47 7.90
N VAL A 552 1.74 4.67 6.88
CA VAL A 552 3.09 4.52 6.32
C VAL A 552 3.60 5.86 5.79
N ILE A 553 2.81 6.53 4.93
CA ILE A 553 3.15 7.86 4.37
C ILE A 553 3.25 8.92 5.46
N MET A 554 2.32 8.89 6.43
CA MET A 554 2.34 9.83 7.56
C MET A 554 3.66 9.72 8.34
N VAL A 555 4.07 8.51 8.73
CA VAL A 555 5.30 8.28 9.50
C VAL A 555 6.52 8.76 8.71
N GLN A 556 6.61 8.45 7.41
CA GLN A 556 7.70 8.94 6.54
C GLN A 556 7.76 10.46 6.53
N ALA A 557 6.62 11.12 6.33
CA ALA A 557 6.56 12.58 6.21
C ALA A 557 6.99 13.29 7.49
N TYR A 558 6.60 12.81 8.68
CA TYR A 558 7.06 13.41 9.94
C TYR A 558 8.55 13.20 10.18
N ARG A 559 9.08 12.00 9.91
CA ARG A 559 10.52 11.74 10.07
C ARG A 559 11.33 12.62 9.12
N LEU A 560 10.89 12.74 7.86
CA LEU A 560 11.53 13.61 6.88
C LEU A 560 11.45 15.09 7.28
N LEU A 561 10.28 15.56 7.73
CA LEU A 561 10.09 16.90 8.28
C LEU A 561 11.09 17.20 9.40
N VAL A 562 11.28 16.28 10.35
CA VAL A 562 12.23 16.47 11.45
C VAL A 562 13.67 16.49 10.98
N ALA A 563 14.05 15.59 10.07
CA ALA A 563 15.39 15.56 9.51
C ALA A 563 15.73 16.88 8.78
N GLU A 564 14.80 17.40 7.97
CA GLU A 564 14.94 18.70 7.31
C GLU A 564 15.01 19.85 8.32
N MET A 565 14.19 19.83 9.37
CA MET A 565 14.31 20.83 10.44
C MET A 565 15.70 20.81 11.08
N TYR A 566 16.31 19.64 11.34
CA TYR A 566 17.66 19.58 11.89
C TYR A 566 18.75 20.08 10.92
N VAL A 567 18.57 19.93 9.60
CA VAL A 567 19.48 20.55 8.61
C VAL A 567 19.47 22.06 8.77
N HIS A 568 18.28 22.63 8.96
CA HIS A 568 18.05 24.06 9.09
C HIS A 568 18.24 24.60 10.53
N GLY A 569 18.55 23.74 11.50
CA GLY A 569 18.66 24.13 12.92
C GLY A 569 17.33 24.58 13.53
N TRP A 570 16.20 24.03 13.05
CA TRP A 570 14.86 24.33 13.53
C TRP A 570 14.36 23.28 14.53
N ASP A 571 13.57 23.74 15.49
CA ASP A 571 13.09 22.96 16.62
C ASP A 571 11.58 23.13 16.84
N TYR A 572 10.81 23.41 15.78
CA TYR A 572 9.37 23.64 15.92
C TYR A 572 8.61 22.38 16.37
N PRO A 573 7.52 22.54 17.14
CA PRO A 573 6.71 21.43 17.61
C PRO A 573 5.86 20.74 16.53
N LEU A 574 5.44 19.52 16.85
CA LEU A 574 4.66 18.63 15.96
C LEU A 574 3.25 18.37 16.49
N HIS A 575 2.25 18.64 15.65
CA HIS A 575 0.88 18.15 15.80
C HIS A 575 0.72 16.84 15.04
N LEU A 576 0.56 15.72 15.73
CA LEU A 576 0.34 14.41 15.11
C LEU A 576 -1.15 14.12 14.90
N GLY A 577 -1.44 13.35 13.86
CA GLY A 577 -2.77 12.77 13.67
C GLY A 577 -2.91 12.12 12.31
N VAL A 578 -3.45 10.91 12.29
CA VAL A 578 -3.92 10.25 11.07
C VAL A 578 -5.20 10.96 10.61
N THR A 579 -5.33 11.23 9.32
CA THR A 579 -6.59 11.73 8.74
C THR A 579 -7.39 10.57 8.21
N GLU A 580 -8.71 10.70 8.22
CA GLU A 580 -9.66 9.71 7.72
C GLU A 580 -9.39 8.30 8.30
N ALA A 581 -9.24 8.23 9.63
CA ALA A 581 -8.88 6.98 10.29
C ALA A 581 -10.03 5.96 10.26
N GLY A 582 -11.27 6.43 10.17
CA GLY A 582 -12.48 5.62 10.26
C GLY A 582 -13.12 5.71 11.66
N GLU A 583 -13.87 4.69 12.03
CA GLU A 583 -14.61 4.58 13.29
C GLU A 583 -14.20 3.30 14.04
N GLY A 584 -14.60 3.21 15.30
CA GLY A 584 -14.45 2.04 16.15
C GLY A 584 -13.00 1.63 16.36
N GLU A 585 -12.80 0.31 16.46
CA GLU A 585 -11.49 -0.31 16.67
C GLU A 585 -10.55 -0.08 15.46
N ASP A 586 -11.08 -0.07 14.23
CA ASP A 586 -10.30 0.16 13.01
C ASP A 586 -9.67 1.57 13.02
N GLY A 587 -10.46 2.59 13.39
CA GLY A 587 -9.98 3.97 13.49
C GLY A 587 -8.95 4.18 14.60
N ARG A 588 -9.17 3.56 15.76
CA ARG A 588 -8.23 3.56 16.90
C ARG A 588 -6.94 2.83 16.54
N MET A 589 -7.02 1.66 15.91
CA MET A 589 -5.86 0.88 15.43
C MET A 589 -5.01 1.69 14.46
N LYS A 590 -5.64 2.26 13.42
CA LYS A 590 -4.96 3.05 12.39
C LYS A 590 -4.28 4.28 12.97
N SER A 591 -4.93 4.95 13.93
CA SER A 591 -4.36 6.07 14.68
C SER A 591 -3.19 5.65 15.55
N ALA A 592 -3.27 4.49 16.21
CA ALA A 592 -2.19 3.95 17.02
C ALA A 592 -0.97 3.56 16.17
N ILE A 593 -1.17 2.99 14.99
CA ILE A 593 -0.10 2.71 14.02
C ILE A 593 0.61 4.02 13.64
N GLY A 594 -0.11 5.07 13.25
CA GLY A 594 0.51 6.33 12.82
C GLY A 594 1.13 7.14 13.97
N ILE A 595 0.33 7.45 14.99
CA ILE A 595 0.72 8.31 16.12
C ILE A 595 1.67 7.56 17.06
N GLY A 596 1.33 6.32 17.43
CA GLY A 596 2.12 5.51 18.37
C GLY A 596 3.54 5.28 17.87
N THR A 597 3.72 4.99 16.58
CA THR A 597 5.07 4.85 15.97
C THR A 597 5.93 6.09 16.19
N LEU A 598 5.39 7.28 15.92
CA LEU A 598 6.12 8.53 16.06
C LEU A 598 6.41 8.86 17.52
N LEU A 599 5.48 8.54 18.43
CA LEU A 599 5.69 8.68 19.87
C LEU A 599 6.81 7.76 20.39
N GLN A 600 6.92 6.53 19.87
CA GLN A 600 8.03 5.62 20.20
C GLN A 600 9.38 6.16 19.71
N ASP A 601 9.40 6.91 18.61
CA ASP A 601 10.57 7.66 18.13
C ASP A 601 10.82 8.97 18.92
N GLY A 602 9.96 9.30 19.90
CA GLY A 602 10.03 10.53 20.70
C GLY A 602 9.54 11.78 19.99
N LEU A 603 8.76 11.63 18.91
CA LEU A 603 8.22 12.72 18.11
C LEU A 603 6.76 12.97 18.48
N GLY A 604 6.40 14.23 18.77
CA GLY A 604 5.03 14.64 19.07
C GLY A 604 4.93 15.59 20.25
N ASP A 605 4.18 16.67 20.08
CA ASP A 605 3.95 17.69 21.11
C ASP A 605 2.46 17.97 21.33
N THR A 606 1.65 17.63 20.33
CA THR A 606 0.20 17.57 20.46
C THR A 606 -0.37 16.53 19.51
N ILE A 607 -1.53 15.96 19.84
CA ILE A 607 -2.14 14.88 19.08
C ILE A 607 -3.63 15.14 18.84
N ARG A 608 -4.12 14.61 17.73
CA ARG A 608 -5.56 14.39 17.49
C ARG A 608 -5.76 13.04 16.81
N VAL A 609 -6.56 12.18 17.41
CA VAL A 609 -7.13 10.97 16.81
C VAL A 609 -8.38 11.41 16.04
N SER A 610 -8.47 11.13 14.73
CA SER A 610 -9.57 11.65 13.89
C SER A 610 -10.58 10.54 13.59
N LEU A 611 -11.67 10.47 14.35
CA LEU A 611 -12.68 9.39 14.23
C LEU A 611 -13.94 9.88 13.54
N THR A 612 -14.65 8.96 12.88
CA THR A 612 -16.05 9.18 12.46
C THR A 612 -16.99 8.89 13.64
N GLU A 613 -16.74 9.53 14.78
CA GLU A 613 -17.46 9.40 16.06
C GLU A 613 -17.71 10.80 16.65
N PRO A 614 -18.53 10.97 17.70
CA PRO A 614 -18.61 12.25 18.41
C PRO A 614 -17.22 12.74 18.87
N PRO A 615 -16.91 14.05 18.81
CA PRO A 615 -15.58 14.58 19.12
C PRO A 615 -15.03 14.21 20.49
N GLU A 616 -15.90 14.11 21.50
CA GLU A 616 -15.54 13.69 22.85
C GLU A 616 -14.96 12.27 22.92
N GLU A 617 -15.35 11.39 21.99
CA GLU A 617 -14.84 10.02 21.89
C GLU A 617 -13.42 9.97 21.28
N GLU A 618 -12.94 11.06 20.66
CA GLU A 618 -11.55 11.18 20.22
C GLU A 618 -10.58 11.37 21.41
N ILE A 619 -11.07 11.79 22.59
CA ILE A 619 -10.23 12.24 23.71
C ILE A 619 -9.57 11.08 24.45
N ASP A 620 -10.31 10.00 24.78
CA ASP A 620 -9.75 8.84 25.47
C ASP A 620 -8.60 8.15 24.71
N PRO A 621 -8.75 7.80 23.41
CA PRO A 621 -7.64 7.21 22.66
C PRO A 621 -6.46 8.18 22.51
N CYS A 622 -6.70 9.49 22.44
CA CYS A 622 -5.63 10.48 22.54
C CYS A 622 -4.90 10.39 23.89
N LYS A 623 -5.61 10.42 25.02
CA LYS A 623 -5.00 10.32 26.36
C LYS A 623 -4.13 9.07 26.49
N ARG A 624 -4.65 7.92 26.06
CA ARG A 624 -3.94 6.64 26.08
C ARG A 624 -2.65 6.69 25.27
N LEU A 625 -2.71 7.21 24.03
CA LEU A 625 -1.52 7.36 23.18
C LEU A 625 -0.49 8.33 23.77
N ALA A 626 -0.92 9.50 24.24
CA ALA A 626 -0.04 10.49 24.86
C ALA A 626 0.65 9.90 26.09
N ASN A 627 -0.10 9.23 26.98
CA ASN A 627 0.45 8.58 28.17
C ASN A 627 1.45 7.48 27.81
N LEU A 628 1.16 6.68 26.77
CA LEU A 628 2.06 5.64 26.30
C LEU A 628 3.40 6.21 25.83
N GLY A 629 3.37 7.29 25.04
CA GLY A 629 4.58 7.99 24.57
C GLY A 629 5.35 8.67 25.70
N THR A 630 4.65 9.37 26.60
CA THR A 630 5.24 10.03 27.77
C THR A 630 5.92 9.02 28.69
N LYS A 631 5.22 7.94 29.06
CA LYS A 631 5.77 6.87 29.91
C LYS A 631 7.03 6.26 29.29
N ALA A 632 7.00 5.98 27.98
CA ALA A 632 8.16 5.43 27.27
C ALA A 632 9.37 6.38 27.32
N ALA A 633 9.15 7.69 27.16
CA ALA A 633 10.20 8.70 27.23
C ALA A 633 10.75 8.93 28.65
N GLU A 634 9.87 8.97 29.66
CA GLU A 634 10.24 9.15 31.08
C GLU A 634 11.09 8.00 31.60
N LEU A 635 10.70 6.77 31.28
CA LEU A 635 11.45 5.56 31.62
C LEU A 635 12.66 5.33 30.70
N GLN A 636 12.80 6.13 29.64
CA GLN A 636 13.81 5.93 28.59
C GLN A 636 13.84 4.50 28.05
N GLN A 637 12.66 3.93 27.80
CA GLN A 637 12.51 2.54 27.35
C GLN A 637 13.37 2.29 26.12
N GLY A 638 14.15 1.21 26.13
CA GLY A 638 15.12 0.97 25.07
C GLY A 638 15.86 -0.35 25.21
N VAL A 639 16.98 -0.45 24.51
CA VAL A 639 17.92 -1.57 24.59
C VAL A 639 19.35 -1.04 24.61
N ALA A 640 20.32 -1.95 24.77
CA ALA A 640 21.72 -1.62 24.64
C ALA A 640 21.99 -0.89 23.30
N PRO A 641 22.84 0.17 23.27
CA PRO A 641 23.13 0.90 22.05
C PRO A 641 23.61 -0.01 20.92
N PHE A 642 23.09 0.24 19.72
CA PHE A 642 23.48 -0.43 18.48
C PHE A 642 23.44 0.58 17.32
N GLU A 643 24.11 0.25 16.22
CA GLU A 643 24.06 1.05 14.99
C GLU A 643 23.01 0.47 14.04
N GLU A 644 22.05 1.28 13.60
CA GLU A 644 21.15 0.89 12.50
C GLU A 644 21.86 1.14 11.16
N LYS A 645 22.27 0.09 10.45
CA LYS A 645 22.95 0.20 9.15
C LYS A 645 22.06 -0.20 7.98
N HIS A 646 21.09 -1.08 8.22
CA HIS A 646 20.31 -1.72 7.16
C HIS A 646 18.90 -1.15 6.99
N ARG A 647 18.35 -0.48 8.00
CA ARG A 647 16.99 0.08 7.95
C ARG A 647 16.95 1.43 7.22
N HIS A 648 16.08 1.53 6.21
CA HIS A 648 15.84 2.77 5.47
C HIS A 648 14.61 3.51 6.04
N TYR A 649 14.82 4.51 6.88
CA TYR A 649 13.73 5.20 7.60
C TYR A 649 13.01 6.32 6.81
N PHE A 650 13.39 6.55 5.55
CA PHE A 650 12.71 7.47 4.63
C PHE A 650 12.18 6.78 3.35
N ASP A 651 12.48 5.50 3.18
CA ASP A 651 12.00 4.69 2.06
C ASP A 651 11.70 3.30 2.58
N PHE A 652 10.43 3.03 2.84
CA PHE A 652 10.01 1.78 3.45
C PHE A 652 9.81 0.73 2.36
N GLN A 653 10.78 -0.18 2.27
CA GLN A 653 10.61 -1.43 1.55
C GLN A 653 10.37 -2.53 2.56
N ARG A 654 9.28 -3.27 2.36
CA ARG A 654 8.96 -4.41 3.20
C ARG A 654 10.04 -5.47 3.04
N ARG A 655 10.70 -5.85 4.15
CA ARG A 655 11.54 -7.06 4.18
C ARG A 655 10.64 -8.25 3.88
N THR A 656 11.05 -9.09 2.95
CA THR A 656 10.40 -10.38 2.72
C THR A 656 11.31 -11.43 3.33
N GLY A 657 10.90 -12.03 4.45
CA GLY A 657 11.61 -13.19 4.99
C GLY A 657 11.54 -14.39 4.03
N ASP A 658 12.47 -15.32 4.17
CA ASP A 658 12.46 -16.59 3.45
C ASP A 658 11.29 -17.42 3.95
N LEU A 659 10.17 -17.37 3.23
CA LEU A 659 8.99 -18.17 3.56
C LEU A 659 9.35 -19.66 3.53
N PRO A 660 8.70 -20.49 4.36
CA PRO A 660 9.01 -21.90 4.45
C PRO A 660 8.88 -22.57 3.08
N VAL A 661 9.94 -23.27 2.67
CA VAL A 661 9.93 -24.12 1.48
C VAL A 661 9.63 -25.57 1.86
N GLN A 662 9.04 -26.31 0.93
CA GLN A 662 8.86 -27.75 1.09
C GLN A 662 10.22 -28.44 0.96
N LYS A 663 10.57 -29.29 1.93
CA LYS A 663 11.80 -30.09 1.90
C LYS A 663 11.51 -31.50 1.41
N GLU A 664 12.53 -32.13 0.82
CA GLU A 664 12.44 -33.51 0.35
C GLU A 664 12.18 -34.45 1.54
N GLY A 665 11.26 -35.41 1.37
CA GLY A 665 10.89 -36.38 2.40
C GLY A 665 9.78 -35.92 3.37
N GLU A 666 9.28 -34.70 3.26
CA GLU A 666 8.19 -34.21 4.12
C GLU A 666 6.81 -34.69 3.66
N GLU A 667 6.02 -35.24 4.59
CA GLU A 667 4.69 -35.79 4.32
C GLU A 667 3.58 -34.72 4.23
N VAL A 668 3.80 -33.54 4.79
CA VAL A 668 2.83 -32.43 4.85
C VAL A 668 3.41 -31.17 4.23
N ASP A 669 2.54 -30.29 3.72
CA ASP A 669 2.95 -29.05 3.06
C ASP A 669 3.12 -27.90 4.08
N TYR A 670 4.37 -27.46 4.29
CA TYR A 670 4.70 -26.36 5.20
C TYR A 670 4.68 -24.98 4.53
N ARG A 671 4.53 -24.87 3.21
CA ARG A 671 4.68 -23.59 2.49
C ARG A 671 3.67 -22.53 2.90
N ASN A 672 2.48 -22.97 3.32
CA ASN A 672 1.38 -22.09 3.69
C ASN A 672 1.19 -21.94 5.20
N VAL A 673 2.13 -22.39 6.05
CA VAL A 673 2.04 -22.15 7.50
C VAL A 673 2.27 -20.67 7.86
N LEU A 674 2.81 -19.91 6.91
CA LEU A 674 2.92 -18.45 6.91
C LEU A 674 2.30 -17.88 5.63
N HIS A 675 1.81 -16.65 5.73
CA HIS A 675 1.25 -15.93 4.60
C HIS A 675 2.20 -14.84 4.12
N ARG A 676 2.47 -14.79 2.81
CA ARG A 676 3.39 -13.83 2.19
C ARG A 676 3.04 -12.37 2.49
N ASP A 677 1.75 -12.05 2.59
CA ASP A 677 1.26 -10.69 2.82
C ASP A 677 1.11 -10.35 4.30
N GLY A 678 1.58 -11.21 5.22
CA GLY A 678 1.47 -11.02 6.66
C GLY A 678 0.67 -12.15 7.32
N SER A 679 1.29 -12.82 8.29
CA SER A 679 0.72 -13.99 8.96
C SER A 679 -0.02 -13.60 10.24
N VAL A 680 -1.15 -14.27 10.51
CA VAL A 680 -1.84 -14.18 11.81
C VAL A 680 -1.69 -15.50 12.53
N LEU A 681 -1.16 -15.44 13.76
CA LEU A 681 -1.03 -16.57 14.67
C LEU A 681 -1.97 -16.42 15.85
N MET A 682 -2.49 -17.53 16.36
CA MET A 682 -3.40 -17.54 17.52
C MET A 682 -3.09 -18.67 18.49
N THR A 683 -3.37 -18.45 19.77
CA THR A 683 -3.26 -19.52 20.79
C THR A 683 -4.55 -20.31 20.87
N VAL A 684 -4.45 -21.63 20.94
CA VAL A 684 -5.59 -22.55 21.08
C VAL A 684 -5.42 -23.36 22.37
N SER A 685 -6.48 -23.41 23.18
CA SER A 685 -6.54 -24.23 24.38
C SER A 685 -7.09 -25.63 24.11
N LEU A 686 -6.83 -26.57 25.03
CA LEU A 686 -7.41 -27.91 24.95
C LEU A 686 -8.95 -27.90 25.01
N ASP A 687 -9.54 -26.94 25.71
CA ASP A 687 -11.00 -26.81 25.77
C ASP A 687 -11.61 -26.47 24.41
N GLN A 688 -10.93 -25.66 23.60
CA GLN A 688 -11.40 -25.32 22.25
C GLN A 688 -11.34 -26.53 21.31
N LEU A 689 -10.46 -27.50 21.56
CA LEU A 689 -10.37 -28.75 20.79
C LEU A 689 -11.54 -29.70 21.06
N LYS A 690 -12.30 -29.52 22.15
CA LYS A 690 -13.50 -30.33 22.46
C LYS A 690 -14.62 -30.13 21.43
N ALA A 691 -14.62 -29.01 20.72
CA ALA A 691 -15.57 -28.71 19.65
C ALA A 691 -14.86 -28.28 18.35
N PRO A 692 -14.27 -29.23 17.59
CA PRO A 692 -13.43 -28.93 16.44
C PRO A 692 -14.08 -28.03 15.38
N GLU A 693 -15.36 -28.25 15.06
CA GLU A 693 -16.05 -27.43 14.06
C GLU A 693 -16.20 -25.97 14.50
N LEU A 694 -16.42 -25.71 15.80
CA LEU A 694 -16.48 -24.34 16.34
C LEU A 694 -15.10 -23.69 16.30
N LEU A 695 -14.04 -24.43 16.64
CA LEU A 695 -12.66 -23.97 16.52
C LEU A 695 -12.34 -23.61 15.07
N TYR A 696 -12.65 -24.47 14.12
CA TYR A 696 -12.39 -24.25 12.69
C TYR A 696 -13.08 -22.98 12.17
N ARG A 697 -14.33 -22.74 12.57
CA ARG A 697 -15.04 -21.49 12.24
C ARG A 697 -14.40 -20.28 12.90
N SER A 698 -13.98 -20.41 14.16
CA SER A 698 -13.33 -19.33 14.92
C SER A 698 -11.97 -18.94 14.32
N LEU A 699 -11.25 -19.90 13.72
CA LEU A 699 -10.03 -19.68 12.92
C LEU A 699 -10.30 -19.12 11.51
N ALA A 700 -11.57 -18.87 11.17
CA ALA A 700 -12.02 -18.44 9.84
C ALA A 700 -11.70 -19.42 8.70
N THR A 701 -11.68 -20.72 8.98
CA THR A 701 -11.57 -21.72 7.92
C THR A 701 -12.92 -21.91 7.24
N LYS A 702 -12.90 -22.24 5.94
CA LYS A 702 -14.10 -22.69 5.21
C LYS A 702 -14.29 -24.17 5.46
N LEU A 703 -15.48 -24.57 5.91
CA LEU A 703 -15.82 -25.98 6.13
C LEU A 703 -16.46 -26.59 4.88
N VAL A 704 -15.86 -27.66 4.37
CA VAL A 704 -16.43 -28.47 3.29
C VAL A 704 -16.47 -29.92 3.77
N VAL A 705 -17.68 -30.45 3.99
CA VAL A 705 -17.90 -31.82 4.53
C VAL A 705 -17.11 -32.05 5.84
N GLY A 706 -17.09 -31.04 6.73
CA GLY A 706 -16.41 -31.11 8.03
C GLY A 706 -14.87 -30.96 7.98
N MET A 707 -14.27 -30.82 6.79
CA MET A 707 -12.84 -30.52 6.63
C MET A 707 -12.62 -28.99 6.56
N PRO A 708 -11.65 -28.44 7.31
CA PRO A 708 -11.31 -27.02 7.24
C PRO A 708 -10.46 -26.72 6.01
N PHE A 709 -10.65 -25.56 5.39
CA PHE A 709 -9.82 -25.05 4.30
C PHE A 709 -9.43 -23.59 4.56
N LYS A 710 -8.20 -23.23 4.18
CA LYS A 710 -7.70 -21.87 4.31
C LYS A 710 -8.27 -20.95 3.22
N ASP A 711 -8.44 -19.70 3.60
CA ASP A 711 -8.77 -18.56 2.74
C ASP A 711 -7.98 -17.32 3.21
N LEU A 712 -8.16 -16.18 2.53
CA LEU A 712 -7.46 -14.94 2.81
C LEU A 712 -7.65 -14.41 4.24
N ALA A 713 -8.77 -14.71 4.91
CA ALA A 713 -9.03 -14.28 6.28
C ALA A 713 -8.78 -15.38 7.34
N THR A 714 -8.17 -16.51 6.95
CA THR A 714 -7.89 -17.64 7.84
C THR A 714 -6.57 -17.44 8.58
N VAL A 715 -6.56 -17.82 9.87
CA VAL A 715 -5.36 -17.91 10.72
C VAL A 715 -4.34 -18.87 10.10
N ASP A 716 -3.06 -18.52 10.14
CA ASP A 716 -2.03 -19.26 9.42
C ASP A 716 -1.39 -20.37 10.24
N SER A 717 -1.16 -20.10 11.52
CA SER A 717 -0.60 -21.04 12.47
C SER A 717 -1.23 -20.85 13.85
N ILE A 718 -1.29 -21.92 14.62
CA ILE A 718 -1.78 -21.92 16.00
C ILE A 718 -0.69 -22.38 16.97
N LEU A 719 -0.67 -21.79 18.17
CA LEU A 719 0.17 -22.22 19.29
C LEU A 719 -0.68 -22.97 20.31
N LEU A 720 -0.24 -24.15 20.74
CA LEU A 720 -0.79 -24.86 21.88
C LEU A 720 0.21 -24.84 23.03
N ARG A 721 -0.21 -24.32 24.20
CA ARG A 721 0.61 -24.36 25.42
C ARG A 721 0.78 -25.79 25.95
N GLU A 722 -0.21 -26.63 25.69
CA GLU A 722 -0.26 -28.04 26.10
C GLU A 722 -0.76 -28.88 24.93
N LEU A 723 -0.15 -30.05 24.71
CA LEU A 723 -0.65 -31.00 23.73
C LEU A 723 -1.71 -31.92 24.36
N PRO A 724 -2.73 -32.32 23.59
CA PRO A 724 -3.72 -33.28 24.05
C PRO A 724 -3.04 -34.62 24.42
N PRO A 725 -3.55 -35.36 25.42
CA PRO A 725 -3.08 -36.70 25.76
C PRO A 725 -2.98 -37.62 24.53
N ILE A 726 -2.10 -38.62 24.57
CA ILE A 726 -1.85 -39.53 23.43
C ILE A 726 -3.12 -40.31 23.04
N ASP A 727 -3.96 -40.62 24.02
CA ASP A 727 -5.23 -41.33 23.90
C ASP A 727 -6.43 -40.44 23.53
N ASP A 728 -6.28 -39.12 23.52
CA ASP A 728 -7.32 -38.20 23.02
C ASP A 728 -7.31 -38.15 21.49
N HIS A 729 -7.89 -39.19 20.89
CA HIS A 729 -7.98 -39.34 19.45
C HIS A 729 -8.80 -38.23 18.77
N VAL A 730 -9.78 -37.64 19.47
CA VAL A 730 -10.66 -36.62 18.88
C VAL A 730 -9.91 -35.30 18.74
N ALA A 731 -9.26 -34.83 19.81
CA ALA A 731 -8.47 -33.60 19.78
C ALA A 731 -7.26 -33.72 18.84
N ARG A 732 -6.57 -34.87 18.85
CA ARG A 732 -5.43 -35.12 17.95
C ARG A 732 -5.84 -35.20 16.48
N LEU A 733 -6.98 -35.82 16.17
CA LEU A 733 -7.54 -35.79 14.81
C LEU A 733 -7.90 -34.37 14.38
N ALA A 734 -8.43 -33.56 15.30
CA ALA A 734 -8.76 -32.17 15.01
C ALA A 734 -7.51 -31.34 14.62
N LEU A 735 -6.41 -31.52 15.34
CA LEU A 735 -5.12 -30.90 15.03
C LEU A 735 -4.52 -31.44 13.73
N LYS A 736 -4.58 -32.75 13.50
CA LYS A 736 -4.11 -33.37 12.25
C LYS A 736 -4.82 -32.75 11.04
N ARG A 737 -6.14 -32.55 11.09
CA ARG A 737 -6.90 -31.93 9.99
C ARG A 737 -6.46 -30.50 9.69
N LEU A 738 -5.99 -29.75 10.68
CA LEU A 738 -5.42 -28.41 10.47
C LEU A 738 -4.06 -28.49 9.78
N ILE A 739 -3.20 -29.42 10.21
CA ILE A 739 -1.90 -29.69 9.57
C ILE A 739 -2.10 -30.12 8.11
N ASP A 740 -3.07 -31.01 7.84
CA ASP A 740 -3.38 -31.51 6.49
C ASP A 740 -3.78 -30.38 5.51
N VAL A 741 -4.20 -29.21 6.01
CA VAL A 741 -4.52 -28.02 5.20
C VAL A 741 -3.49 -26.90 5.36
N SER A 742 -2.26 -27.27 5.74
CA SER A 742 -1.11 -26.39 5.88
C SER A 742 -1.31 -25.25 6.88
N MET A 743 -2.09 -25.49 7.94
CA MET A 743 -2.08 -24.63 9.11
C MET A 743 -0.98 -25.11 10.04
N GLY A 744 -0.04 -24.22 10.41
CA GLY A 744 1.04 -24.61 11.31
C GLY A 744 0.49 -24.89 12.71
N VAL A 745 0.86 -26.02 13.29
CA VAL A 745 0.55 -26.35 14.69
C VAL A 745 1.85 -26.29 15.46
N ILE A 746 1.95 -25.35 16.40
CA ILE A 746 3.15 -25.08 17.19
C ILE A 746 2.94 -25.59 18.61
N ALA A 747 3.92 -26.30 19.16
CA ALA A 747 3.92 -26.77 20.54
C ALA A 747 5.30 -26.57 21.21
N PRO A 748 5.35 -26.34 22.55
CA PRO A 748 6.61 -26.29 23.30
C PRO A 748 7.42 -27.58 23.17
N LEU A 749 8.75 -27.45 23.23
CA LEU A 749 9.67 -28.58 23.21
C LEU A 749 9.33 -29.66 24.27
N SER A 750 9.01 -29.24 25.50
CA SER A 750 8.65 -30.16 26.58
C SER A 750 7.42 -31.01 26.28
N GLU A 751 6.39 -30.42 25.69
CA GLU A 751 5.17 -31.11 25.30
C GLU A 751 5.43 -32.07 24.14
N GLN A 752 6.23 -31.67 23.15
CA GLN A 752 6.54 -32.54 22.01
C GLN A 752 7.38 -33.76 22.42
N LEU A 753 8.26 -33.62 23.41
CA LEU A 753 9.05 -34.75 23.94
C LEU A 753 8.23 -35.73 24.77
N THR A 754 7.16 -35.26 25.43
CA THR A 754 6.34 -36.08 26.34
C THR A 754 5.07 -36.63 25.69
N LYS A 755 4.45 -35.87 24.79
CA LYS A 755 3.17 -36.17 24.13
C LYS A 755 3.28 -35.94 22.61
N PRO A 756 4.24 -36.57 21.90
CA PRO A 756 4.59 -36.21 20.53
C PRO A 756 3.37 -36.14 19.61
N LEU A 757 3.25 -35.03 18.88
CA LEU A 757 2.26 -34.83 17.82
C LEU A 757 3.00 -34.80 16.47
N PRO A 758 2.79 -35.79 15.59
CA PRO A 758 3.44 -35.82 14.28
C PRO A 758 3.20 -34.54 13.48
N ASN A 759 4.25 -34.06 12.80
CA ASN A 759 4.22 -32.87 11.93
C ASN A 759 3.88 -31.53 12.63
N ALA A 760 3.84 -31.50 13.96
CA ALA A 760 3.80 -30.24 14.70
C ALA A 760 5.18 -29.56 14.66
N MET A 761 5.18 -28.23 14.51
CA MET A 761 6.36 -27.39 14.65
C MET A 761 6.67 -27.19 16.14
N VAL A 762 7.94 -27.09 16.49
CA VAL A 762 8.38 -27.03 17.89
C VAL A 762 8.91 -25.66 18.26
N LEU A 763 8.30 -25.07 19.27
CA LEU A 763 8.76 -23.82 19.88
C LEU A 763 9.94 -24.09 20.82
N VAL A 764 11.05 -23.39 20.58
CA VAL A 764 12.27 -23.42 21.39
C VAL A 764 12.74 -22.00 21.70
N ASN A 765 13.35 -21.79 22.86
CA ASN A 765 14.08 -20.56 23.16
C ASN A 765 15.61 -20.73 22.90
N LEU A 766 16.36 -19.63 22.96
CA LEU A 766 17.82 -19.64 22.72
C LEU A 766 18.60 -20.55 23.67
N LYS A 767 18.14 -20.73 24.92
CA LYS A 767 18.79 -21.62 25.91
C LYS A 767 18.58 -23.08 25.54
N GLU A 768 17.36 -23.45 25.14
CA GLU A 768 17.01 -24.81 24.70
C GLU A 768 17.74 -25.18 23.39
N LEU A 769 17.89 -24.22 22.48
CA LEU A 769 18.73 -24.36 21.29
C LEU A 769 20.19 -24.62 21.65
N SER A 770 20.77 -23.77 22.51
CA SER A 770 22.18 -23.90 22.92
C SER A 770 22.45 -25.17 23.71
N GLY A 771 21.47 -25.63 24.50
CA GLY A 771 21.54 -26.88 25.27
C GLY A 771 21.38 -28.15 24.42
N GLY A 772 20.96 -28.03 23.16
CA GLY A 772 20.85 -29.16 22.23
C GLY A 772 19.68 -30.12 22.50
N ALA A 773 18.76 -29.78 23.42
CA ALA A 773 17.63 -30.65 23.79
C ALA A 773 16.68 -30.92 22.60
N TYR A 774 16.58 -29.97 21.66
CA TYR A 774 15.80 -30.12 20.42
C TYR A 774 16.32 -31.26 19.51
N LYS A 775 17.57 -31.72 19.69
CA LYS A 775 18.15 -32.83 18.91
C LYS A 775 17.53 -34.19 19.27
N LEU A 776 16.75 -34.26 20.34
CA LEU A 776 15.95 -35.44 20.71
C LEU A 776 14.67 -35.57 19.89
N LEU A 777 14.29 -34.52 19.15
CA LEU A 777 13.13 -34.54 18.26
C LEU A 777 13.40 -35.42 17.03
N PRO A 778 12.36 -35.99 16.41
CA PRO A 778 12.49 -36.70 15.13
C PRO A 778 13.18 -35.84 14.07
N GLU A 779 13.96 -36.48 13.20
CA GLU A 779 14.59 -35.82 12.05
C GLU A 779 13.53 -35.16 11.15
N GLY A 780 13.82 -33.97 10.64
CA GLY A 780 12.87 -33.17 9.84
C GLY A 780 11.88 -32.32 10.66
N THR A 781 11.90 -32.39 12.00
CA THR A 781 11.03 -31.54 12.83
C THR A 781 11.33 -30.05 12.61
N ARG A 782 10.30 -29.28 12.24
CA ARG A 782 10.38 -27.83 12.00
C ARG A 782 10.47 -27.06 13.32
N LEU A 783 11.41 -26.11 13.40
CA LEU A 783 11.63 -25.30 14.59
C LEU A 783 11.03 -23.90 14.45
N VAL A 784 10.48 -23.40 15.56
CA VAL A 784 10.07 -22.02 15.78
C VAL A 784 10.89 -21.48 16.94
N VAL A 785 11.55 -20.33 16.77
CA VAL A 785 12.49 -19.82 17.78
C VAL A 785 11.95 -18.58 18.46
N SER A 786 11.78 -18.61 19.77
CA SER A 786 11.45 -17.43 20.58
C SER A 786 12.72 -16.62 20.87
N VAL A 787 12.67 -15.32 20.55
CA VAL A 787 13.76 -14.36 20.74
C VAL A 787 13.17 -13.04 21.24
N ARG A 788 13.83 -12.38 22.19
CA ARG A 788 13.40 -11.08 22.73
C ARG A 788 13.95 -9.90 21.93
N GLY A 789 15.14 -10.03 21.36
CA GLY A 789 15.86 -9.00 20.61
C GLY A 789 16.77 -8.10 21.45
N ASP A 790 16.72 -8.19 22.77
CA ASP A 790 17.61 -7.51 23.71
C ASP A 790 18.74 -8.41 24.26
N GLU A 791 18.79 -9.68 23.87
CA GLU A 791 19.83 -10.62 24.31
C GLU A 791 21.23 -10.20 23.82
N PRO A 792 22.31 -10.51 24.55
CA PRO A 792 23.67 -10.28 24.07
C PRO A 792 23.89 -10.91 22.68
N TYR A 793 24.63 -10.23 21.78
CA TYR A 793 24.84 -10.76 20.42
C TYR A 793 25.45 -12.16 20.39
N GLY A 794 26.30 -12.50 21.36
CA GLY A 794 26.85 -13.86 21.49
C GLY A 794 25.79 -14.95 21.68
N GLU A 795 24.64 -14.64 22.27
CA GLU A 795 23.51 -15.59 22.38
C GLU A 795 22.72 -15.71 21.07
N LEU A 796 22.65 -14.64 20.27
CA LEU A 796 21.98 -14.66 18.97
C LEU A 796 22.76 -15.42 17.88
N GLU A 797 24.08 -15.61 18.05
CA GLU A 797 24.96 -16.32 17.11
C GLU A 797 24.44 -17.73 16.74
N VAL A 798 23.73 -18.39 17.65
CA VAL A 798 23.13 -19.70 17.40
C VAL A 798 22.15 -19.67 16.21
N LEU A 799 21.50 -18.53 15.95
CA LEU A 799 20.55 -18.37 14.86
C LEU A 799 21.17 -18.57 13.47
N LYS A 800 22.49 -18.40 13.32
CA LYS A 800 23.20 -18.57 12.05
C LYS A 800 23.32 -20.03 11.61
N ASN A 801 23.22 -20.95 12.57
CA ASN A 801 23.53 -22.37 12.37
C ASN A 801 22.29 -23.27 12.52
N ILE A 802 21.10 -22.67 12.53
CA ILE A 802 19.84 -23.39 12.64
C ILE A 802 18.99 -23.18 11.40
N ASP A 803 18.05 -24.09 11.19
CA ASP A 803 17.06 -24.02 10.12
C ASP A 803 15.69 -23.76 10.76
N ALA A 804 15.46 -22.49 11.12
CA ALA A 804 14.22 -22.05 11.74
C ALA A 804 13.15 -21.77 10.68
N THR A 805 11.92 -22.18 10.97
CA THR A 805 10.76 -21.87 10.12
C THR A 805 10.30 -20.42 10.31
N MET A 806 10.40 -19.92 11.55
CA MET A 806 10.13 -18.52 11.90
C MET A 806 10.76 -18.18 13.26
N ILE A 807 10.89 -16.89 13.53
CA ILE A 807 11.18 -16.33 14.84
C ILE A 807 9.88 -15.77 15.43
N LEU A 808 9.59 -16.08 16.70
CA LEU A 808 8.63 -15.35 17.51
C LEU A 808 9.36 -14.28 18.32
N HIS A 809 9.11 -13.01 17.99
CA HIS A 809 9.65 -11.88 18.73
C HIS A 809 8.81 -11.62 19.97
N ASP A 810 9.27 -12.09 21.13
CA ASP A 810 8.53 -12.14 22.38
C ASP A 810 9.25 -11.37 23.51
N VAL A 811 8.84 -10.12 23.71
CA VAL A 811 9.19 -9.34 24.90
C VAL A 811 8.02 -9.41 25.89
N PRO A 812 8.23 -9.66 27.19
CA PRO A 812 7.18 -9.60 28.20
C PRO A 812 6.49 -8.24 28.24
N PHE A 813 5.17 -8.22 28.37
CA PHE A 813 4.39 -6.97 28.34
C PHE A 813 4.66 -6.06 29.55
N ASN A 814 4.89 -6.64 30.73
CA ASN A 814 5.08 -5.91 31.98
C ASN A 814 6.54 -5.43 32.19
N GLU A 815 7.38 -5.52 31.17
CA GLU A 815 8.78 -5.12 31.27
C GLU A 815 8.96 -3.63 30.96
N ASP A 816 9.01 -2.82 32.00
CA ASP A 816 8.94 -1.37 31.89
C ASP A 816 10.20 -0.71 31.29
N ASN A 817 11.37 -1.35 31.29
CA ASN A 817 12.62 -0.74 30.81
C ASN A 817 12.98 -1.13 29.36
N VAL A 818 12.50 -2.28 28.90
CA VAL A 818 12.83 -2.80 27.56
C VAL A 818 11.77 -2.35 26.57
N SER A 819 12.19 -1.60 25.55
CA SER A 819 11.26 -1.22 24.49
C SER A 819 11.16 -2.32 23.44
N ARG A 820 9.95 -2.84 23.22
CA ARG A 820 9.65 -3.84 22.17
C ARG A 820 10.07 -3.37 20.78
N VAL A 821 9.86 -2.09 20.47
CA VAL A 821 10.21 -1.51 19.16
C VAL A 821 11.73 -1.50 18.97
N HIS A 822 12.48 -1.09 19.99
CA HIS A 822 13.94 -1.02 19.91
C HIS A 822 14.61 -2.40 19.95
N ALA A 823 14.07 -3.35 20.72
CA ALA A 823 14.54 -4.74 20.75
C ALA A 823 14.36 -5.42 19.39
N ALA A 824 13.20 -5.24 18.75
CA ALA A 824 12.98 -5.74 17.40
C ALA A 824 13.94 -5.11 16.38
N ARG A 825 14.09 -3.77 16.37
CA ARG A 825 15.02 -3.08 15.46
C ARG A 825 16.46 -3.62 15.60
N ARG A 826 16.90 -3.86 16.84
CA ARG A 826 18.20 -4.48 17.13
C ARG A 826 18.30 -5.92 16.62
N LEU A 827 17.25 -6.71 16.79
CA LEU A 827 17.17 -8.07 16.24
C LEU A 827 17.29 -8.05 14.71
N PHE A 828 16.55 -7.18 14.02
CA PHE A 828 16.61 -7.09 12.56
C PHE A 828 17.97 -6.63 12.05
N GLU A 829 18.67 -5.75 12.79
CA GLU A 829 20.04 -5.38 12.47
C GLU A 829 20.97 -6.61 12.55
N PHE A 830 20.89 -7.38 13.63
CA PHE A 830 21.65 -8.63 13.77
C PHE A 830 21.33 -9.62 12.63
N LEU A 831 20.06 -9.82 12.30
CA LEU A 831 19.64 -10.72 11.23
C LEU A 831 20.21 -10.27 9.88
N SER A 832 20.16 -8.96 9.59
CA SER A 832 20.65 -8.38 8.33
C SER A 832 22.17 -8.47 8.21
N GLU A 833 22.92 -8.12 9.27
CA GLU A 833 24.38 -8.20 9.30
C GLU A 833 24.90 -9.63 9.04
N ASN A 834 24.09 -10.63 9.37
CA ASN A 834 24.47 -12.04 9.27
C ASN A 834 23.74 -12.79 8.14
N SER A 835 23.06 -12.08 7.24
CA SER A 835 22.33 -12.68 6.11
C SER A 835 21.31 -13.74 6.54
N VAL A 836 20.70 -13.57 7.71
CA VAL A 836 19.66 -14.46 8.24
C VAL A 836 18.30 -13.87 7.88
N ASN A 837 17.53 -14.60 7.06
CA ASN A 837 16.28 -14.10 6.48
C ASN A 837 15.02 -14.75 7.06
N PHE A 838 15.09 -15.33 8.26
CA PHE A 838 13.89 -15.95 8.86
C PHE A 838 12.72 -14.96 8.95
N PRO A 839 11.48 -15.43 8.68
CA PRO A 839 10.28 -14.67 8.96
C PRO A 839 10.18 -14.36 10.46
N VAL A 840 9.79 -13.13 10.81
CA VAL A 840 9.67 -12.70 12.21
C VAL A 840 8.21 -12.35 12.51
N ILE A 841 7.61 -13.04 13.49
CA ILE A 841 6.25 -12.77 13.95
C ILE A 841 6.32 -11.98 15.25
N HIS A 842 5.66 -10.82 15.29
CA HIS A 842 5.57 -10.02 16.51
C HIS A 842 4.55 -10.59 17.46
N HIS A 843 5.04 -11.11 18.57
CA HIS A 843 4.22 -11.71 19.61
C HIS A 843 4.01 -10.71 20.75
N ILE A 844 2.75 -10.51 21.14
CA ILE A 844 2.37 -9.66 22.27
C ILE A 844 1.37 -10.43 23.14
N ASN A 845 1.78 -10.74 24.36
CA ASN A 845 0.95 -11.35 25.37
C ASN A 845 0.47 -10.30 26.38
N PHE A 846 -0.78 -9.88 26.24
CA PHE A 846 -1.40 -8.87 27.08
C PHE A 846 -1.83 -9.43 28.44
N PRO A 847 -1.80 -8.62 29.51
CA PRO A 847 -2.24 -9.05 30.83
C PRO A 847 -3.75 -9.26 30.88
N THR A 848 -4.19 -10.12 31.80
CA THR A 848 -5.61 -10.31 32.10
C THR A 848 -6.27 -9.00 32.55
N GLY A 849 -7.45 -8.70 32.03
CA GLY A 849 -8.24 -7.51 32.39
C GLY A 849 -7.89 -6.27 31.56
N ILE A 850 -7.08 -6.42 30.50
CA ILE A 850 -6.78 -5.30 29.60
C ILE A 850 -8.03 -4.82 28.88
N HIS A 851 -8.22 -3.50 28.83
CA HIS A 851 -9.32 -2.90 28.07
C HIS A 851 -9.09 -3.05 26.56
N ARG A 852 -10.15 -3.26 25.76
CA ARG A 852 -10.03 -3.48 24.31
C ARG A 852 -9.33 -2.33 23.59
N ASP A 853 -9.70 -1.09 23.88
CA ASP A 853 -9.04 0.09 23.28
C ASP A 853 -7.55 0.16 23.67
N GLU A 854 -7.20 -0.27 24.88
CA GLU A 854 -5.80 -0.31 25.31
C GLU A 854 -5.03 -1.37 24.54
N LEU A 855 -5.60 -2.57 24.39
CA LEU A 855 -5.04 -3.64 23.58
C LEU A 855 -4.81 -3.18 22.13
N VAL A 856 -5.81 -2.57 21.49
CA VAL A 856 -5.74 -2.04 20.12
C VAL A 856 -4.64 -0.98 20.00
N ILE A 857 -4.58 -0.04 20.95
CA ILE A 857 -3.59 1.03 20.96
C ILE A 857 -2.17 0.48 21.14
N HIS A 858 -1.96 -0.47 22.05
CA HIS A 858 -0.66 -1.09 22.26
C HIS A 858 -0.24 -1.97 21.08
N ALA A 859 -1.17 -2.73 20.49
CA ALA A 859 -0.90 -3.54 19.30
C ALA A 859 -0.45 -2.67 18.12
N GLY A 860 -1.18 -1.59 17.83
CA GLY A 860 -0.83 -0.63 16.79
C GLY A 860 0.48 0.12 17.07
N THR A 861 0.72 0.50 18.33
CA THR A 861 1.94 1.24 18.71
C THR A 861 3.20 0.36 18.67
N TYR A 862 3.11 -0.91 19.07
CA TYR A 862 4.30 -1.77 19.18
C TYR A 862 4.55 -2.61 17.94
N ALA A 863 3.60 -3.45 17.54
CA ALA A 863 3.74 -4.26 16.34
C ALA A 863 3.55 -3.40 15.09
N GLY A 864 2.54 -2.50 15.10
CA GLY A 864 2.29 -1.62 13.96
C GLY A 864 3.48 -0.73 13.59
N ALA A 865 4.21 -0.21 14.58
CA ALA A 865 5.44 0.57 14.35
C ALA A 865 6.54 -0.19 13.61
N LEU A 866 6.68 -1.49 13.87
CA LEU A 866 7.65 -2.34 13.20
C LEU A 866 7.17 -2.68 11.78
N LEU A 867 5.90 -3.03 11.64
CA LEU A 867 5.32 -3.41 10.35
C LEU A 867 5.30 -2.24 9.36
N VAL A 868 5.01 -1.00 9.78
CA VAL A 868 5.11 0.18 8.89
C VAL A 868 6.56 0.52 8.51
N ASP A 869 7.52 0.14 9.35
CA ASP A 869 8.95 0.21 9.06
C ASP A 869 9.42 -0.91 8.11
N GLY A 870 8.53 -1.80 7.67
CA GLY A 870 8.85 -2.96 6.84
C GLY A 870 9.56 -4.08 7.61
N LEU A 871 9.53 -4.06 8.94
CA LEU A 871 10.13 -5.03 9.83
C LEU A 871 9.05 -5.97 10.37
N GLY A 872 9.08 -7.23 9.94
CA GLY A 872 8.19 -8.29 10.42
C GLY A 872 7.28 -8.87 9.34
N ASP A 873 6.83 -10.09 9.60
CA ASP A 873 6.12 -10.95 8.65
C ASP A 873 4.74 -11.40 9.19
N GLY A 874 4.35 -10.93 10.37
CA GLY A 874 3.07 -11.25 10.97
C GLY A 874 2.96 -10.88 12.44
N VAL A 875 1.83 -11.22 13.04
CA VAL A 875 1.51 -10.91 14.43
C VAL A 875 0.87 -12.09 15.14
N MET A 876 1.08 -12.13 16.45
CA MET A 876 0.39 -13.00 17.38
C MET A 876 -0.03 -12.17 18.60
N LEU A 877 -1.33 -11.98 18.77
CA LEU A 877 -1.89 -11.24 19.90
C LEU A 877 -2.58 -12.22 20.84
N GLU A 878 -2.17 -12.23 22.10
CA GLU A 878 -2.80 -13.04 23.16
C GLU A 878 -3.37 -12.12 24.25
N ALA A 879 -4.61 -12.38 24.67
CA ALA A 879 -5.17 -11.79 25.88
C ALA A 879 -6.12 -12.83 26.51
N PRO A 880 -5.81 -13.37 27.72
CA PRO A 880 -6.53 -14.52 28.28
C PRO A 880 -8.04 -14.34 28.47
N ASP A 881 -8.50 -13.12 28.68
CA ASP A 881 -9.88 -12.75 29.00
C ASP A 881 -10.66 -12.14 27.83
N GLN A 882 -10.02 -11.97 26.67
CA GLN A 882 -10.67 -11.43 25.48
C GLN A 882 -11.17 -12.54 24.58
N ASP A 883 -12.27 -12.28 23.85
CA ASP A 883 -12.84 -13.27 22.96
C ASP A 883 -11.94 -13.52 21.73
N PHE A 884 -11.98 -14.77 21.27
CA PHE A 884 -11.15 -15.25 20.18
C PHE A 884 -11.40 -14.48 18.87
N GLU A 885 -12.64 -14.08 18.61
CA GLU A 885 -13.01 -13.35 17.40
C GLU A 885 -12.42 -11.94 17.40
N PHE A 886 -12.49 -11.22 18.51
CA PHE A 886 -11.88 -9.91 18.71
C PHE A 886 -10.37 -9.94 18.48
N LEU A 887 -9.65 -10.91 19.07
CA LEU A 887 -8.20 -11.02 18.88
C LEU A 887 -7.82 -11.31 17.42
N ARG A 888 -8.59 -12.19 16.75
CA ARG A 888 -8.42 -12.49 15.32
C ARG A 888 -8.65 -11.24 14.47
N ASN A 889 -9.77 -10.56 14.68
CA ASN A 889 -10.14 -9.37 13.93
C ASN A 889 -9.12 -8.24 14.15
N THR A 890 -8.71 -8.01 15.39
CA THR A 890 -7.66 -7.04 15.76
C THR A 890 -6.34 -7.34 15.04
N SER A 891 -5.94 -8.61 14.97
CA SER A 891 -4.71 -9.03 14.28
C SER A 891 -4.77 -8.73 12.78
N PHE A 892 -5.89 -9.04 12.12
CA PHE A 892 -6.06 -8.71 10.69
C PHE A 892 -6.21 -7.21 10.44
N ASN A 893 -6.91 -6.48 11.31
CA ASN A 893 -7.04 -5.02 11.23
C ASN A 893 -5.68 -4.33 11.36
N LEU A 894 -4.81 -4.84 12.24
CA LEU A 894 -3.43 -4.37 12.37
C LEU A 894 -2.65 -4.57 11.07
N LEU A 895 -2.65 -5.78 10.49
CA LEU A 895 -1.97 -6.05 9.21
C LEU A 895 -2.52 -5.18 8.07
N GLN A 896 -3.85 -5.00 8.00
CA GLN A 896 -4.49 -4.16 6.98
C GLN A 896 -4.11 -2.68 7.16
N GLY A 897 -4.10 -2.17 8.40
CA GLY A 897 -3.67 -0.81 8.73
C GLY A 897 -2.21 -0.53 8.41
N CYS A 898 -1.35 -1.56 8.46
CA CYS A 898 0.05 -1.52 8.07
C CYS A 898 0.28 -1.76 6.56
N ARG A 899 -0.77 -1.85 5.73
CA ARG A 899 -0.68 -2.10 4.28
C ARG A 899 -0.08 -3.46 3.91
N MET A 900 -0.32 -4.46 4.75
CA MET A 900 0.18 -5.82 4.56
C MET A 900 -0.90 -6.73 3.96
N ARG A 901 -1.81 -7.27 4.78
CA ARG A 901 -2.85 -8.22 4.35
C ARG A 901 -4.23 -7.60 4.42
N ASN A 902 -4.87 -7.45 3.27
CA ASN A 902 -6.24 -6.94 3.18
C ASN A 902 -7.22 -8.11 3.24
N THR A 903 -8.06 -8.17 4.27
CA THR A 903 -9.00 -9.30 4.47
C THR A 903 -10.46 -8.93 4.30
N LYS A 904 -10.76 -7.64 4.36
CA LYS A 904 -12.09 -7.05 4.20
C LYS A 904 -11.99 -5.78 3.37
N THR A 905 -13.13 -5.18 3.08
CA THR A 905 -13.17 -3.85 2.46
C THR A 905 -12.53 -2.82 3.37
N GLU A 906 -11.73 -1.93 2.79
CA GLU A 906 -11.16 -0.80 3.51
C GLU A 906 -12.06 0.42 3.39
N TYR A 907 -12.32 1.09 4.51
CA TYR A 907 -13.09 2.32 4.53
C TYR A 907 -12.18 3.50 4.88
N VAL A 908 -12.21 4.54 4.03
CA VAL A 908 -11.54 5.81 4.25
C VAL A 908 -12.61 6.86 4.51
N SER A 909 -12.98 7.03 5.78
CA SER A 909 -14.07 7.95 6.17
C SER A 909 -13.53 9.18 6.85
N CYS A 910 -14.00 10.37 6.47
CA CYS A 910 -13.57 11.60 7.13
C CYS A 910 -14.08 11.68 8.58
N PRO A 911 -13.37 12.35 9.51
CA PRO A 911 -14.01 12.77 10.74
C PRO A 911 -15.12 13.74 10.34
N SER A 912 -16.32 13.58 10.91
CA SER A 912 -17.38 14.56 10.72
C SER A 912 -16.88 15.95 11.12
N CYS A 913 -17.44 16.99 10.52
CA CYS A 913 -17.16 18.37 10.88
C CYS A 913 -18.38 19.24 10.53
N GLY A 914 -18.38 20.52 10.92
CA GLY A 914 -19.46 21.46 10.59
C GLY A 914 -19.73 21.69 9.09
N ARG A 915 -18.97 21.05 8.19
CA ARG A 915 -19.16 21.08 6.73
C ARG A 915 -19.91 19.86 6.19
N THR A 916 -20.07 18.83 7.03
CA THR A 916 -20.65 17.55 6.63
C THR A 916 -22.12 17.76 6.23
N LEU A 917 -22.51 17.20 5.08
CA LEU A 917 -23.82 17.44 4.46
C LEU A 917 -24.88 16.39 4.78
N PHE A 918 -24.52 15.35 5.54
CA PHE A 918 -25.37 14.21 5.88
C PHE A 918 -24.83 13.47 7.11
N ASP A 919 -25.64 12.60 7.72
CA ASP A 919 -25.15 11.77 8.81
C ASP A 919 -24.12 10.77 8.29
N LEU A 920 -22.84 11.07 8.54
CA LEU A 920 -21.73 10.27 8.04
C LEU A 920 -21.65 8.91 8.72
N GLN A 921 -22.13 8.79 9.97
CA GLN A 921 -22.11 7.54 10.74
C GLN A 921 -23.17 6.59 10.19
N GLU A 922 -24.40 7.07 10.01
CA GLU A 922 -25.51 6.28 9.45
C GLU A 922 -25.16 5.75 8.05
N ILE A 923 -24.67 6.61 7.16
CA ILE A 923 -24.30 6.22 5.79
C ILE A 923 -23.08 5.30 5.77
N SER A 924 -22.09 5.52 6.65
CA SER A 924 -20.94 4.62 6.75
C SER A 924 -21.38 3.23 7.18
N ALA A 925 -22.30 3.12 8.14
CA ALA A 925 -22.86 1.84 8.58
C ALA A 925 -23.62 1.14 7.44
N GLU A 926 -24.46 1.86 6.70
CA GLU A 926 -25.22 1.29 5.56
C GLU A 926 -24.29 0.73 4.47
N ILE A 927 -23.27 1.51 4.07
CA ILE A 927 -22.30 1.08 3.06
C ILE A 927 -21.53 -0.15 3.57
N ARG A 928 -21.10 -0.15 4.84
CA ARG A 928 -20.36 -1.26 5.45
C ARG A 928 -21.14 -2.56 5.50
N GLU A 929 -22.41 -2.50 5.90
CA GLU A 929 -23.31 -3.66 5.94
C GLU A 929 -23.37 -4.35 4.57
N LYS A 930 -23.46 -3.55 3.50
CA LYS A 930 -23.59 -4.07 2.13
C LYS A 930 -22.27 -4.44 1.47
N THR A 931 -21.12 -3.90 1.90
CA THR A 931 -19.85 -4.02 1.14
C THR A 931 -18.71 -4.69 1.88
N SER A 932 -18.73 -4.85 3.22
CA SER A 932 -17.57 -5.27 4.04
C SER A 932 -16.91 -6.59 3.64
N HIS A 933 -17.65 -7.47 2.97
CA HIS A 933 -17.22 -8.79 2.51
C HIS A 933 -16.32 -8.75 1.25
N LEU A 934 -16.01 -7.58 0.70
CA LEU A 934 -15.23 -7.43 -0.53
C LEU A 934 -13.74 -7.19 -0.21
N PRO A 935 -12.89 -8.24 -0.13
CA PRO A 935 -11.48 -8.08 0.16
C PRO A 935 -10.77 -7.32 -0.97
N GLY A 936 -9.88 -6.41 -0.58
CA GLY A 936 -9.08 -5.65 -1.52
C GLY A 936 -9.84 -4.56 -2.28
N VAL A 937 -11.07 -4.23 -1.87
CA VAL A 937 -11.79 -3.02 -2.31
C VAL A 937 -11.63 -1.94 -1.26
N SER A 938 -11.28 -0.71 -1.67
CA SER A 938 -11.25 0.46 -0.80
C SER A 938 -12.33 1.48 -1.17
N ILE A 939 -13.10 1.94 -0.19
CA ILE A 939 -14.22 2.86 -0.36
C ILE A 939 -14.00 4.09 0.51
N ALA A 940 -13.91 5.26 -0.11
CA ALA A 940 -13.88 6.54 0.58
C ALA A 940 -15.28 7.07 0.84
N ILE A 941 -15.57 7.52 2.06
CA ILE A 941 -16.88 8.07 2.47
C ILE A 941 -16.65 9.47 3.05
N MET A 942 -17.05 10.49 2.31
CA MET A 942 -16.66 11.88 2.57
C MET A 942 -17.89 12.75 2.76
N GLY A 943 -17.97 13.41 3.92
CA GLY A 943 -19.11 14.26 4.28
C GLY A 943 -19.27 15.53 3.44
N CYS A 944 -18.20 15.98 2.78
CA CYS A 944 -18.23 17.17 1.93
C CYS A 944 -17.23 17.10 0.78
N ILE A 945 -17.47 17.92 -0.24
CA ILE A 945 -16.59 18.00 -1.40
C ILE A 945 -15.21 18.57 -1.06
N VAL A 946 -15.01 19.36 -0.01
CA VAL A 946 -13.80 20.20 0.15
C VAL A 946 -12.49 19.40 0.18
N ASN A 947 -12.37 18.48 1.14
CA ASN A 947 -11.21 17.59 1.26
C ASN A 947 -11.45 16.22 0.59
N GLY A 948 -12.72 15.86 0.30
CA GLY A 948 -13.11 14.52 -0.13
C GLY A 948 -12.33 13.95 -1.33
N PRO A 949 -12.32 14.61 -2.51
CA PRO A 949 -11.62 14.13 -3.72
C PRO A 949 -10.10 13.97 -3.56
N GLY A 950 -9.50 14.77 -2.68
CA GLY A 950 -8.08 14.71 -2.40
C GLY A 950 -7.71 13.56 -1.48
N GLU A 951 -8.43 13.44 -0.36
CA GLU A 951 -8.18 12.43 0.67
C GLU A 951 -8.58 11.01 0.23
N MET A 952 -9.38 10.88 -0.84
CA MET A 952 -9.73 9.59 -1.47
C MET A 952 -8.72 9.11 -2.53
N ALA A 953 -7.58 9.78 -2.70
CA ALA A 953 -6.60 9.46 -3.75
C ALA A 953 -6.24 7.97 -3.84
N ASP A 954 -6.23 7.29 -2.70
CA ASP A 954 -5.86 5.88 -2.54
C ASP A 954 -7.08 4.93 -2.49
N ALA A 955 -8.30 5.45 -2.64
CA ALA A 955 -9.52 4.66 -2.64
C ALA A 955 -9.92 4.23 -4.06
N ASP A 956 -10.41 3.00 -4.22
CA ASP A 956 -10.95 2.51 -5.50
C ASP A 956 -12.24 3.27 -5.87
N PHE A 957 -13.12 3.48 -4.89
CA PHE A 957 -14.42 4.11 -5.07
C PHE A 957 -14.62 5.22 -4.03
N GLY A 958 -15.37 6.26 -4.40
CA GLY A 958 -15.69 7.37 -3.50
C GLY A 958 -17.18 7.69 -3.45
N TYR A 959 -17.66 7.96 -2.24
CA TYR A 959 -19.00 8.47 -1.92
C TYR A 959 -18.85 9.84 -1.27
N VAL A 960 -19.24 10.91 -1.96
CA VAL A 960 -18.97 12.30 -1.50
C VAL A 960 -20.23 13.13 -1.47
N GLY A 961 -20.42 13.87 -0.38
CA GLY A 961 -21.44 14.91 -0.29
C GLY A 961 -21.14 16.07 -1.26
N GLY A 962 -21.88 16.14 -2.36
CA GLY A 962 -21.74 17.20 -3.36
C GLY A 962 -22.54 18.46 -3.01
N SER A 963 -23.79 18.27 -2.55
CA SER A 963 -24.68 19.33 -2.05
C SER A 963 -25.73 18.73 -1.10
N PRO A 964 -26.48 19.52 -0.32
CA PRO A 964 -27.48 18.97 0.61
C PRO A 964 -28.44 17.99 -0.08
N GLY A 965 -28.53 16.76 0.45
CA GLY A 965 -29.35 15.68 -0.11
C GLY A 965 -28.80 14.99 -1.38
N LYS A 966 -27.60 15.35 -1.83
CA LYS A 966 -27.02 14.92 -3.10
C LYS A 966 -25.60 14.37 -2.97
N ILE A 967 -25.34 13.26 -3.67
CA ILE A 967 -24.09 12.52 -3.62
C ILE A 967 -23.44 12.46 -5.00
N ASP A 968 -22.13 12.62 -5.02
CA ASP A 968 -21.28 12.37 -6.17
C ASP A 968 -20.49 11.07 -5.94
N LEU A 969 -20.46 10.19 -6.94
CA LEU A 969 -19.70 8.94 -6.92
C LEU A 969 -18.44 9.04 -7.77
N TYR A 970 -17.37 8.42 -7.27
CA TYR A 970 -16.03 8.47 -7.84
C TYR A 970 -15.47 7.08 -8.08
N VAL A 971 -14.60 6.98 -9.09
CA VAL A 971 -13.68 5.85 -9.30
C VAL A 971 -12.26 6.43 -9.34
N GLY A 972 -11.44 6.05 -8.36
CA GLY A 972 -10.22 6.78 -8.03
C GLY A 972 -10.52 8.27 -7.81
N LYS A 973 -9.80 9.15 -8.52
CA LYS A 973 -9.99 10.61 -8.44
C LYS A 973 -11.08 11.15 -9.39
N THR A 974 -11.68 10.30 -10.24
CA THR A 974 -12.60 10.73 -11.30
C THR A 974 -14.05 10.64 -10.85
N VAL A 975 -14.78 11.75 -10.99
CA VAL A 975 -16.24 11.76 -10.77
C VAL A 975 -16.92 11.01 -11.92
N VAL A 976 -17.65 9.95 -11.61
CA VAL A 976 -18.36 9.13 -12.62
C VAL A 976 -19.86 9.38 -12.65
N LYS A 977 -20.47 9.68 -11.50
CA LYS A 977 -21.91 9.99 -11.38
C LYS A 977 -22.06 11.20 -10.45
N ARG A 978 -22.88 12.19 -10.83
CA ARG A 978 -23.07 13.45 -10.08
C ARG A 978 -24.51 13.66 -9.64
N GLY A 979 -24.70 14.27 -8.47
CA GLY A 979 -26.00 14.74 -8.02
C GLY A 979 -27.04 13.64 -7.80
N ILE A 980 -26.59 12.44 -7.44
CA ILE A 980 -27.47 11.30 -7.12
C ILE A 980 -28.25 11.63 -5.85
N ALA A 981 -29.54 11.31 -5.81
CA ALA A 981 -30.31 11.42 -4.58
C ALA A 981 -29.73 10.48 -3.52
N MET A 982 -29.55 10.97 -2.29
CA MET A 982 -28.92 10.20 -1.21
C MET A 982 -29.59 8.85 -0.96
N SER A 983 -30.92 8.78 -1.08
CA SER A 983 -31.70 7.54 -0.93
C SER A 983 -31.37 6.45 -1.95
N GLU A 984 -30.76 6.80 -3.09
CA GLU A 984 -30.40 5.87 -4.17
C GLU A 984 -28.88 5.70 -4.29
N ALA A 985 -28.10 6.50 -3.56
CA ALA A 985 -26.67 6.62 -3.77
C ALA A 985 -25.89 5.36 -3.34
N THR A 986 -26.29 4.72 -2.24
CA THR A 986 -25.65 3.48 -1.76
C THR A 986 -25.84 2.33 -2.76
N ASP A 987 -27.03 2.20 -3.33
CA ASP A 987 -27.29 1.17 -4.35
C ASP A 987 -26.59 1.49 -5.68
N ALA A 988 -26.50 2.77 -6.04
CA ALA A 988 -25.72 3.22 -7.19
C ALA A 988 -24.22 2.96 -7.03
N LEU A 989 -23.67 3.07 -5.81
CA LEU A 989 -22.30 2.70 -5.49
C LEU A 989 -22.08 1.19 -5.66
N ILE A 990 -23.00 0.34 -5.19
CA ILE A 990 -22.91 -1.12 -5.39
C ILE A 990 -22.98 -1.47 -6.88
N GLY A 991 -23.87 -0.81 -7.63
CA GLY A 991 -23.93 -0.95 -9.09
C GLY A 991 -22.59 -0.60 -9.74
N LEU A 992 -21.96 0.50 -9.31
CA LEU A 992 -20.65 0.92 -9.79
C LEU A 992 -19.54 -0.11 -9.45
N ILE A 993 -19.53 -0.67 -8.25
CA ILE A 993 -18.56 -1.72 -7.87
C ILE A 993 -18.71 -2.96 -8.75
N LYS A 994 -19.96 -3.34 -9.08
CA LYS A 994 -20.27 -4.44 -10.01
C LYS A 994 -19.85 -4.14 -11.45
N GLU A 995 -20.10 -2.92 -11.93
CA GLU A 995 -19.68 -2.46 -13.27
C GLU A 995 -18.16 -2.55 -13.48
N HIS A 996 -17.38 -2.51 -12.39
CA HIS A 996 -15.93 -2.58 -12.41
C HIS A 996 -15.35 -3.97 -12.06
N ASP A 997 -16.18 -5.03 -12.04
CA ASP A 997 -15.76 -6.42 -11.73
C ASP A 997 -15.06 -6.58 -10.36
N ARG A 998 -15.43 -5.74 -9.38
CA ARG A 998 -14.87 -5.76 -8.01
C ARG A 998 -15.85 -6.34 -6.98
N TRP A 999 -17.02 -6.78 -7.41
CA TRP A 999 -18.03 -7.39 -6.55
C TRP A 999 -17.86 -8.91 -6.47
N VAL A 1000 -17.92 -9.46 -5.26
CA VAL A 1000 -17.98 -10.91 -5.00
C VAL A 1000 -19.23 -11.15 -4.16
N ASP A 1001 -20.05 -12.13 -4.53
CA ASP A 1001 -21.26 -12.40 -3.76
C ASP A 1001 -20.93 -12.83 -2.33
N PRO A 1002 -21.68 -12.32 -1.34
CA PRO A 1002 -21.34 -12.58 0.04
C PRO A 1002 -21.53 -14.06 0.39
N PRO A 1003 -20.67 -14.62 1.27
CA PRO A 1003 -20.67 -16.05 1.57
C PRO A 1003 -22.01 -16.61 2.07
N TRP A 1004 -22.81 -15.80 2.78
CA TRP A 1004 -24.11 -16.20 3.31
C TRP A 1004 -25.20 -16.35 2.23
N LEU A 1005 -25.06 -15.68 1.07
CA LEU A 1005 -26.01 -15.82 -0.04
C LEU A 1005 -25.88 -17.19 -0.72
N MET A 1006 -24.66 -17.73 -0.83
CA MET A 1006 -24.42 -19.08 -1.36
C MET A 1006 -24.97 -20.20 -0.46
N SER A 1007 -25.09 -19.97 0.84
CA SER A 1007 -25.67 -20.95 1.79
C SER A 1007 -27.18 -21.17 1.59
N ARG A 1008 -27.90 -20.19 1.00
CA ARG A 1008 -29.34 -20.32 0.71
C ARG A 1008 -29.62 -21.11 -0.57
N PHE A 1009 -28.72 -21.06 -1.55
CA PHE A 1009 -28.87 -21.82 -2.80
C PHE A 1009 -28.51 -23.31 -2.65
N SER A 1010 -27.70 -23.67 -1.66
CA SER A 1010 -27.34 -25.07 -1.38
C SER A 1010 -28.44 -25.85 -0.65
N VAL A 1011 -29.39 -25.17 0.03
CA VAL A 1011 -30.54 -25.83 0.67
C VAL A 1011 -31.69 -26.10 -0.31
N SER A 1012 -31.80 -25.36 -1.44
CA SER A 1012 -32.87 -25.61 -2.41
C SER A 1012 -32.56 -26.71 -3.44
N ALA A 1013 -31.31 -27.17 -3.53
CA ALA A 1013 -30.88 -28.16 -4.51
C ALA A 1013 -31.08 -29.64 -4.06
N ASN A 1014 -31.36 -29.89 -2.77
CA ASN A 1014 -31.62 -31.23 -2.24
C ASN A 1014 -33.11 -31.54 -2.00
N GLY A 1015 -34.02 -30.70 -2.52
CA GLY A 1015 -35.46 -30.80 -2.27
C GLY A 1015 -36.31 -31.26 -3.45
N LYS A 1016 -35.72 -31.75 -4.56
CA LYS A 1016 -36.46 -32.29 -5.70
C LYS A 1016 -35.64 -33.35 -6.43
N ASP A 1017 -35.74 -34.59 -5.95
CA ASP A 1017 -35.72 -35.80 -6.77
C ASP A 1017 -36.31 -36.92 -5.90
N GLY A 1018 -37.65 -37.04 -5.98
CA GLY A 1018 -38.41 -38.24 -5.65
C GLY A 1018 -38.85 -38.92 -6.93
#